data_AF-A0A3Q1CET0-F1
#
_entry.id   AF-A0A3Q1CET0-F1
#
_cell.length_a   1.000
_cell.length_b   1.000
_cell.length_c   1.000
_cell.angle_alpha   90.00
_cell.angle_beta   90.00
_cell.angle_gamma   90.00
#
_symmetry.space_group_name_H-M   'P 1'
#
loop_
_entity.id
_entity.type
_entity.pdbx_description
1 polymer ?
#
loop_
_entity_poly.entity_id
_entity_poly.type
_entity_poly.pdbx_seq_one_letter_code
_entity_poly.pdbx_strand_id
1 'polypeptide(L)'
;MCSHFSQFIACHSCNYVPLRAPPCKVSAGFQVYFRIIRGLIRLWRPTLGHRLRLSQRSPLESDDFAFFLEGADGCLGVRDHSLVLSPSCQEANQRWKWVTRGRLFNLGSSTCLGIPTGNSTFGWDRSPFGVYTCDREPPRVRWTWNCGQVLDNLNNYFSPSLFLNTSGSTPPSKFKWTLHGGVQDLCSKTYQEIYTIQGNSHGRPCYLPFLYDGQWFHNCTSIGREDGHLWCATTFDYGKDERWGFCPVKSNGCETFWDTDSLTDSCYQFNFQATLSWSEARISCQQQGADLLSITKLHEQTYINGLLTGYSAALWIGLNDLDINGGWQWADSSPLKYLNWEPDQPNHAEEENCAVIRTESSGRWQNRDCSVALPYVCKKRPNATLDPFTTDSWADDEKYECDVGWQAFQAGCYKLTSEKTDWDAAQKTCQKMEANLVSIHTLPELEFIIRNVKKDVDQVWIGLHDTDMQMDFQWTDHTPVIFTYWHPFEPNNFRNTQEDCVSVWGADGRWDDSPCNLTLPSICKKPGTKSDGKPQHQDCKQGWKWHSPACYWVGEDLLTFEEARKSCEDQRAALVTITNRWIKPHTRQRGNDYRTFQCLLSVLPPLKLLFIPKRFEQAFANSLVFGRFGDSFWIGLHDQGSQGSFHWLSGDEVSYTNWNRDQPGRMSIWIPHDQVIKAQHYKDHLYCGSVLMSAFMNINHQLSLTVKGN
;
A
#
# COMPACT_ATOMS: atom_id res chain seq x y z
N MET A 1 34.89 15.04 -34.72
CA MET A 1 35.46 16.25 -35.36
C MET A 1 34.69 17.46 -34.84
N CYS A 2 35.42 18.51 -34.52
CA CYS A 2 35.11 19.62 -33.63
C CYS A 2 33.95 20.57 -34.01
N SER A 3 33.57 21.33 -32.97
CA SER A 3 33.34 22.80 -32.94
C SER A 3 31.88 23.24 -32.84
N HIS A 4 31.45 23.69 -31.65
CA HIS A 4 31.41 25.10 -31.21
C HIS A 4 30.46 25.97 -32.05
N PHE A 5 29.39 26.49 -31.45
CA PHE A 5 29.37 27.90 -31.00
C PHE A 5 28.09 28.20 -30.18
N SER A 6 28.32 28.65 -28.96
CA SER A 6 27.37 29.36 -28.10
C SER A 6 27.33 30.83 -28.51
N GLN A 7 26.18 31.50 -28.46
CA GLN A 7 26.06 32.82 -27.79
C GLN A 7 24.62 33.34 -27.74
N PHE A 8 24.32 33.83 -26.53
CA PHE A 8 23.19 34.65 -26.10
C PHE A 8 23.00 35.92 -26.93
N ILE A 9 21.77 36.43 -27.02
CA ILE A 9 21.40 37.84 -26.74
C ILE A 9 19.98 37.84 -26.16
N ALA A 10 19.85 38.47 -24.98
CA ALA A 10 18.59 38.88 -24.38
C ALA A 10 18.19 40.25 -24.92
N CYS A 11 16.89 40.49 -25.13
CA CYS A 11 16.31 41.83 -25.06
C CYS A 11 14.86 41.79 -24.59
N HIS A 12 14.58 42.78 -23.75
CA HIS A 12 13.45 42.98 -22.87
C HIS A 12 12.21 43.60 -23.56
N SER A 13 11.04 43.23 -23.05
CA SER A 13 9.87 44.08 -22.73
C SER A 13 8.91 44.63 -23.81
N CYS A 14 7.63 44.23 -23.60
CA CYS A 14 6.39 45.03 -23.56
C CYS A 14 5.83 45.72 -24.82
N ASN A 15 4.70 45.23 -25.37
CA ASN A 15 3.32 45.72 -25.11
C ASN A 15 2.31 45.42 -26.24
N TYR A 16 1.14 44.91 -25.84
CA TYR A 16 -0.24 45.11 -26.36
C TYR A 16 -0.54 45.21 -27.89
N VAL A 17 -1.09 44.10 -28.44
CA VAL A 17 -2.41 43.87 -29.12
C VAL A 17 -3.15 45.06 -29.80
N PRO A 18 -4.03 44.90 -30.84
CA PRO A 18 -4.35 43.79 -31.77
C PRO A 18 -4.24 44.21 -33.26
N LEU A 19 -4.34 43.28 -34.23
CA LEU A 19 -5.12 43.50 -35.47
C LEU A 19 -5.27 42.20 -36.31
N ARG A 20 -6.49 42.01 -36.81
CA ARG A 20 -6.99 40.90 -37.63
C ARG A 20 -6.22 40.76 -38.96
N ALA A 21 -5.90 39.52 -39.34
CA ALA A 21 -5.52 39.15 -40.70
C ALA A 21 -6.63 38.33 -41.40
N PRO A 22 -7.05 38.68 -42.63
CA PRO A 22 -7.89 37.84 -43.49
C PRO A 22 -7.02 36.95 -44.44
N PRO A 23 -7.64 36.02 -45.20
CA PRO A 23 -7.02 34.74 -45.57
C PRO A 23 -6.39 34.72 -46.98
N CYS A 24 -5.40 33.85 -47.19
CA CYS A 24 -4.95 33.38 -48.51
C CYS A 24 -4.49 31.91 -48.38
N LYS A 25 -5.28 30.97 -48.90
CA LYS A 25 -5.16 30.32 -50.23
C LYS A 25 -4.19 29.14 -50.24
N VAL A 26 -4.79 27.95 -50.13
CA VAL A 26 -4.22 26.64 -50.45
C VAL A 26 -4.14 26.51 -51.97
N SER A 27 -2.97 26.13 -52.49
CA SER A 27 -2.79 25.66 -53.87
C SER A 27 -2.40 24.18 -53.89
N ALA A 28 -3.02 23.45 -54.80
CA ALA A 28 -3.09 22.01 -54.91
C ALA A 28 -1.83 21.33 -55.51
N GLY A 29 -1.67 20.06 -55.14
CA GLY A 29 -0.75 19.05 -55.71
C GLY A 29 -0.37 18.09 -54.58
N PHE A 30 -0.74 16.81 -54.52
CA PHE A 30 -0.85 15.80 -55.57
C PHE A 30 -1.83 14.71 -55.10
N GLN A 31 -2.93 14.51 -55.83
CA GLN A 31 -3.73 13.28 -55.81
C GLN A 31 -3.29 12.43 -57.01
N VAL A 32 -2.40 11.45 -56.81
CA VAL A 32 -2.31 10.22 -57.61
C VAL A 32 -1.60 9.19 -56.74
N TYR A 33 -2.32 8.19 -56.22
CA TYR A 33 -1.87 6.82 -55.89
C TYR A 33 -2.89 6.13 -54.95
N PHE A 34 -4.17 6.14 -55.30
CA PHE A 34 -5.18 5.27 -54.63
C PHE A 34 -6.29 4.86 -55.61
N ARG A 35 -5.90 4.36 -56.79
CA ARG A 35 -6.73 3.56 -57.70
C ARG A 35 -5.79 2.60 -58.42
N ILE A 36 -6.14 1.31 -58.52
CA ILE A 36 -5.27 0.12 -58.70
C ILE A 36 -4.72 -0.29 -57.32
N ILE A 37 -5.47 -0.98 -56.45
CA ILE A 37 -5.68 -2.44 -56.46
C ILE A 37 -7.10 -2.75 -55.91
N ARG A 38 -8.13 -2.62 -56.75
CA ARG A 38 -9.51 -3.07 -56.48
C ARG A 38 -10.03 -4.01 -57.56
N GLY A 39 -9.14 -4.84 -58.10
CA GLY A 39 -9.47 -5.84 -59.10
C GLY A 39 -8.40 -6.91 -59.11
N LEU A 40 -8.51 -7.87 -58.19
CA LEU A 40 -7.94 -9.22 -58.24
C LEU A 40 -8.46 -10.01 -57.02
N ILE A 41 -9.79 -10.12 -56.93
CA ILE A 41 -10.45 -11.20 -56.18
C ILE A 41 -11.06 -12.12 -57.23
N ARG A 42 -10.38 -13.23 -57.51
CA ARG A 42 -10.96 -14.53 -57.89
C ARG A 42 -9.81 -15.49 -58.25
N LEU A 43 -9.90 -16.71 -57.69
CA LEU A 43 -9.04 -17.88 -57.90
C LEU A 43 -7.86 -18.02 -56.94
N TRP A 44 -8.13 -18.54 -55.73
CA TRP A 44 -7.60 -19.82 -55.23
C TRP A 44 -8.07 -20.03 -53.79
N ARG A 45 -8.83 -21.11 -53.53
CA ARG A 45 -8.89 -21.73 -52.19
C ARG A 45 -7.66 -22.64 -52.09
N PRO A 46 -7.02 -22.73 -50.91
CA PRO A 46 -7.17 -23.98 -50.18
C PRO A 46 -7.45 -23.78 -48.69
N THR A 47 -8.09 -24.81 -48.16
CA THR A 47 -8.40 -25.09 -46.76
C THR A 47 -7.15 -25.17 -45.89
N LEU A 48 -7.06 -24.35 -44.84
CA LEU A 48 -6.34 -24.70 -43.60
C LEU A 48 -6.89 -23.84 -42.46
N GLY A 49 -7.54 -24.51 -41.50
CA GLY A 49 -8.00 -23.88 -40.28
C GLY A 49 -6.82 -23.58 -39.36
N HIS A 50 -6.59 -22.30 -39.10
CA HIS A 50 -5.80 -21.85 -37.96
C HIS A 50 -6.67 -20.93 -37.10
N ARG A 51 -7.00 -21.41 -35.90
CA ARG A 51 -7.52 -20.59 -34.79
C ARG A 51 -6.56 -19.42 -34.58
N LEU A 52 -7.02 -18.20 -34.83
CA LEU A 52 -6.46 -17.03 -34.17
C LEU A 52 -6.77 -17.17 -32.68
N ARG A 53 -5.77 -17.54 -31.88
CA ARG A 53 -5.82 -17.40 -30.43
C ARG A 53 -5.93 -15.91 -30.14
N LEU A 54 -7.12 -15.46 -29.76
CA LEU A 54 -7.27 -14.31 -28.89
C LEU A 54 -6.28 -14.49 -27.74
N SER A 55 -5.38 -13.52 -27.58
CA SER A 55 -4.60 -13.35 -26.36
C SER A 55 -5.58 -13.41 -25.20
N GLN A 56 -5.54 -14.52 -24.45
CA GLN A 56 -6.25 -14.64 -23.19
C GLN A 56 -5.61 -13.61 -22.26
N ARG A 57 -6.28 -12.47 -22.07
CA ARG A 57 -6.21 -11.74 -20.81
C ARG A 57 -6.38 -12.78 -19.69
N SER A 58 -5.51 -12.74 -18.69
CA SER A 58 -5.76 -13.40 -17.41
C SER A 58 -7.21 -13.11 -16.98
N PRO A 59 -7.97 -14.09 -16.45
CA PRO A 59 -9.31 -13.81 -15.98
C PRO A 59 -9.15 -12.80 -14.83
N LEU A 60 -9.73 -11.59 -14.98
CA LEU A 60 -10.09 -10.83 -13.79
C LEU A 60 -10.90 -11.79 -12.94
N GLU A 61 -10.46 -12.03 -11.71
CA GLU A 61 -11.22 -12.81 -10.75
C GLU A 61 -12.64 -12.22 -10.68
N SER A 62 -13.65 -13.00 -11.03
CA SER A 62 -15.02 -12.50 -11.11
C SER A 62 -15.45 -11.99 -9.72
N ASP A 63 -16.08 -10.82 -9.69
CA ASP A 63 -16.52 -10.15 -8.45
C ASP A 63 -17.96 -10.49 -8.05
N ASP A 64 -18.56 -11.46 -8.75
CA ASP A 64 -19.85 -12.04 -8.45
C ASP A 64 -19.71 -13.43 -7.80
N PHE A 65 -20.73 -13.79 -7.01
CA PHE A 65 -20.77 -15.01 -6.21
C PHE A 65 -22.19 -15.58 -6.19
N ALA A 66 -22.36 -16.80 -5.68
CA ALA A 66 -23.67 -17.40 -5.49
C ALA A 66 -23.82 -17.95 -4.07
N PHE A 67 -25.01 -17.79 -3.49
CA PHE A 67 -25.34 -18.42 -2.21
C PHE A 67 -25.84 -19.84 -2.47
N PHE A 68 -25.25 -20.81 -1.79
CA PHE A 68 -25.54 -22.24 -1.91
C PHE A 68 -26.17 -22.76 -0.63
N LEU A 69 -27.16 -23.65 -0.77
CA LEU A 69 -27.84 -24.28 0.36
C LEU A 69 -27.41 -25.74 0.47
N GLU A 70 -26.58 -26.03 1.48
CA GLU A 70 -26.14 -27.39 1.80
C GLU A 70 -27.32 -28.24 2.27
N GLY A 71 -27.44 -29.45 1.72
CA GLY A 71 -28.53 -30.40 2.01
C GLY A 71 -29.73 -30.33 1.06
N ALA A 72 -29.90 -29.23 0.34
CA ALA A 72 -30.90 -29.11 -0.75
C ALA A 72 -30.25 -29.06 -2.15
N ASP A 73 -28.91 -28.98 -2.21
CA ASP A 73 -28.08 -28.94 -3.41
C ASP A 73 -28.57 -27.91 -4.46
N GLY A 74 -28.80 -26.67 -4.00
CA GLY A 74 -29.26 -25.60 -4.87
C GLY A 74 -28.72 -24.22 -4.49
N CYS A 75 -28.74 -23.30 -5.45
CA CYS A 75 -28.34 -21.91 -5.28
C CYS A 75 -29.52 -20.95 -5.23
N LEU A 76 -29.38 -19.90 -4.43
CA LEU A 76 -30.35 -18.82 -4.32
C LEU A 76 -30.36 -18.00 -5.61
N GLY A 77 -31.52 -17.92 -6.24
CA GLY A 77 -31.73 -17.04 -7.39
C GLY A 77 -33.03 -16.28 -7.33
N VAL A 78 -33.29 -15.56 -8.41
CA VAL A 78 -34.51 -14.77 -8.59
C VAL A 78 -35.23 -15.23 -9.86
N ARG A 79 -36.54 -15.48 -9.73
CA ARG A 79 -37.45 -15.73 -10.85
C ARG A 79 -38.77 -15.03 -10.56
N ASP A 80 -39.31 -14.30 -11.54
CA ASP A 80 -40.58 -13.57 -11.42
C ASP A 80 -40.64 -12.66 -10.17
N HIS A 81 -39.58 -11.90 -9.93
CA HIS A 81 -39.40 -11.03 -8.74
C HIS A 81 -39.55 -11.73 -7.39
N SER A 82 -39.35 -13.05 -7.35
CA SER A 82 -39.40 -13.86 -6.14
C SER A 82 -38.11 -14.64 -5.98
N LEU A 83 -37.70 -14.88 -4.72
CA LEU A 83 -36.56 -15.73 -4.41
C LEU A 83 -36.92 -17.18 -4.70
N VAL A 84 -36.01 -17.90 -5.35
CA VAL A 84 -36.18 -19.32 -5.70
C VAL A 84 -34.87 -20.07 -5.45
N LEU A 85 -34.98 -21.38 -5.20
CA LEU A 85 -33.83 -22.28 -5.17
C LEU A 85 -33.70 -22.95 -6.55
N SER A 86 -32.53 -22.83 -7.17
CA SER A 86 -32.21 -23.41 -8.48
C SER A 86 -31.13 -24.48 -8.35
N PRO A 87 -31.18 -25.58 -9.11
CA PRO A 87 -30.08 -26.55 -9.15
C PRO A 87 -28.83 -25.99 -9.85
N SER A 88 -28.96 -24.92 -10.64
CA SER A 88 -27.84 -24.25 -11.30
C SER A 88 -27.32 -23.08 -10.46
N CYS A 89 -26.00 -22.95 -10.37
CA CYS A 89 -25.29 -21.88 -9.65
C CYS A 89 -24.50 -20.94 -10.58
N GLN A 90 -24.60 -21.16 -11.90
CA GLN A 90 -23.78 -20.47 -12.90
C GLN A 90 -24.56 -19.42 -13.71
N GLU A 91 -25.89 -19.48 -13.76
CA GLU A 91 -26.68 -18.54 -14.54
C GLU A 91 -26.85 -17.21 -13.80
N ALA A 92 -26.97 -16.10 -14.56
CA ALA A 92 -27.06 -14.74 -14.01
C ALA A 92 -28.15 -14.58 -12.93
N ASN A 93 -29.25 -15.33 -13.04
CA ASN A 93 -30.35 -15.31 -12.06
C ASN A 93 -29.94 -15.82 -10.68
N GLN A 94 -28.86 -16.60 -10.55
CA GLN A 94 -28.31 -17.06 -9.26
C GLN A 94 -27.00 -16.34 -8.87
N ARG A 95 -26.51 -15.42 -9.72
CA ARG A 95 -25.31 -14.64 -9.44
C ARG A 95 -25.68 -13.35 -8.73
N TRP A 96 -24.93 -13.09 -7.66
CA TRP A 96 -25.07 -11.94 -6.79
C TRP A 96 -23.77 -11.15 -6.76
N LYS A 97 -23.88 -9.85 -6.54
CA LYS A 97 -22.74 -8.95 -6.46
C LYS A 97 -22.98 -7.83 -5.48
N TRP A 98 -21.91 -7.38 -4.83
CA TRP A 98 -21.91 -6.17 -4.04
C TRP A 98 -21.94 -4.93 -4.94
N VAL A 99 -22.87 -4.02 -4.64
CA VAL A 99 -22.98 -2.72 -5.32
C VAL A 99 -22.98 -1.60 -4.30
N THR A 100 -23.05 -0.36 -4.78
CA THR A 100 -23.00 0.85 -3.93
C THR A 100 -23.90 0.77 -2.71
N ARG A 101 -23.44 1.37 -1.60
CA ARG A 101 -24.15 1.43 -0.31
C ARG A 101 -24.36 0.06 0.35
N GLY A 102 -23.48 -0.90 0.09
CA GLY A 102 -23.53 -2.23 0.72
C GLY A 102 -24.77 -3.02 0.36
N ARG A 103 -25.25 -2.90 -0.89
CA ARG A 103 -26.44 -3.60 -1.39
C ARG A 103 -26.03 -4.88 -2.12
N LEU A 104 -26.89 -5.90 -2.05
CA LEU A 104 -26.72 -7.16 -2.78
C LEU A 104 -27.60 -7.16 -4.02
N PHE A 105 -26.97 -7.10 -5.19
CA PHE A 105 -27.62 -7.04 -6.49
C PHE A 105 -27.64 -8.41 -7.17
N ASN A 106 -28.78 -8.79 -7.75
CA ASN A 106 -28.90 -9.99 -8.58
C ASN A 106 -28.69 -9.64 -10.06
N LEU A 107 -27.77 -10.33 -10.74
CA LEU A 107 -27.38 -10.01 -12.11
C LEU A 107 -28.48 -10.32 -13.14
N GLY A 108 -29.29 -11.35 -12.89
CA GLY A 108 -30.31 -11.80 -13.84
C GLY A 108 -31.60 -11.00 -13.76
N SER A 109 -32.11 -10.73 -12.56
CA SER A 109 -33.36 -9.97 -12.36
C SER A 109 -33.16 -8.46 -12.27
N SER A 110 -31.93 -7.99 -12.12
CA SER A 110 -31.60 -6.58 -11.86
C SER A 110 -32.29 -5.99 -10.62
N THR A 111 -32.45 -6.80 -9.57
CA THR A 111 -33.09 -6.41 -8.30
C THR A 111 -32.14 -6.58 -7.12
N CYS A 112 -32.45 -5.91 -6.01
CA CYS A 112 -31.66 -5.90 -4.79
C CYS A 112 -32.34 -6.70 -3.68
N LEU A 113 -31.56 -7.46 -2.91
CA LEU A 113 -32.03 -8.22 -1.75
C LEU A 113 -32.34 -7.28 -0.57
N GLY A 114 -33.51 -7.44 0.04
CA GLY A 114 -33.92 -6.66 1.22
C GLY A 114 -34.80 -7.43 2.20
N ILE A 115 -34.92 -6.89 3.41
CA ILE A 115 -35.71 -7.40 4.53
C ILE A 115 -36.77 -6.37 4.92
N PRO A 116 -38.09 -6.67 4.90
CA PRO A 116 -39.12 -5.77 5.40
C PRO A 116 -38.96 -5.49 6.90
N THR A 117 -38.92 -4.22 7.30
CA THR A 117 -38.86 -3.73 8.68
C THR A 117 -40.23 -3.19 9.10
N GLY A 118 -41.13 -4.08 9.50
CA GLY A 118 -42.45 -3.72 10.04
C GLY A 118 -42.99 -4.78 11.00
N ASN A 119 -43.92 -4.39 11.88
CA ASN A 119 -44.68 -5.27 12.78
C ASN A 119 -45.67 -6.12 11.97
N SER A 120 -45.14 -7.02 11.14
CA SER A 120 -45.92 -8.08 10.51
C SER A 120 -45.57 -9.34 11.28
N THR A 121 -46.55 -9.89 11.98
CA THR A 121 -46.49 -11.28 12.43
C THR A 121 -46.40 -12.14 11.18
N PHE A 122 -45.19 -12.39 10.69
CA PHE A 122 -44.97 -13.36 9.63
C PHE A 122 -45.43 -14.70 10.20
N GLY A 123 -46.50 -15.26 9.64
CA GLY A 123 -46.79 -16.67 9.85
C GLY A 123 -45.55 -17.47 9.46
N TRP A 124 -45.35 -18.63 10.10
CA TRP A 124 -44.20 -19.53 9.94
C TRP A 124 -43.94 -20.02 8.49
N ASP A 125 -44.66 -19.48 7.50
CA ASP A 125 -44.75 -19.87 6.10
C ASP A 125 -44.36 -18.75 5.11
N ARG A 126 -43.90 -17.57 5.57
CA ARG A 126 -43.41 -16.49 4.68
C ARG A 126 -42.02 -16.01 5.06
N SER A 127 -41.13 -16.03 4.07
CA SER A 127 -39.77 -15.48 4.19
C SER A 127 -39.79 -13.99 4.53
N PRO A 128 -38.96 -13.51 5.47
CA PRO A 128 -38.73 -12.09 5.68
C PRO A 128 -37.77 -11.49 4.64
N PHE A 129 -37.42 -12.20 3.56
CA PHE A 129 -36.56 -11.69 2.50
C PHE A 129 -37.35 -11.53 1.21
N GLY A 130 -37.10 -10.42 0.52
CA GLY A 130 -37.67 -10.12 -0.78
C GLY A 130 -36.63 -9.48 -1.69
N VAL A 131 -36.99 -9.36 -2.96
CA VAL A 131 -36.22 -8.60 -3.94
C VAL A 131 -36.98 -7.36 -4.35
N TYR A 132 -36.27 -6.25 -4.45
CA TYR A 132 -36.82 -4.93 -4.69
C TYR A 132 -36.05 -4.25 -5.82
N THR A 133 -36.65 -3.26 -6.46
CA THR A 133 -35.93 -2.40 -7.39
C THR A 133 -34.81 -1.67 -6.66
N CYS A 134 -33.65 -1.52 -7.32
CA CYS A 134 -32.46 -0.92 -6.70
C CYS A 134 -32.45 0.63 -6.78
N ASP A 135 -33.60 1.24 -7.05
CA ASP A 135 -33.76 2.67 -7.33
C ASP A 135 -33.70 3.53 -6.06
N ARG A 136 -34.49 3.20 -5.03
CA ARG A 136 -34.60 3.97 -3.78
C ARG A 136 -34.91 3.10 -2.58
N GLU A 137 -34.40 3.48 -1.40
CA GLU A 137 -34.71 2.81 -0.13
C GLU A 137 -36.21 2.74 0.11
N PRO A 138 -36.84 1.55 -0.03
CA PRO A 138 -38.25 1.40 0.14
C PRO A 138 -38.51 1.68 1.60
N PRO A 139 -39.56 2.46 1.91
CA PRO A 139 -39.98 2.65 3.28
C PRO A 139 -40.18 1.27 3.91
N ARG A 140 -39.60 1.07 5.10
CA ARG A 140 -39.72 -0.20 5.85
C ARG A 140 -39.07 -1.39 5.17
N VAL A 141 -37.97 -1.21 4.43
CA VAL A 141 -37.11 -2.30 3.97
C VAL A 141 -35.67 -1.99 4.35
N ARG A 142 -35.01 -2.90 5.06
CA ARG A 142 -33.57 -2.87 5.31
C ARG A 142 -32.87 -3.72 4.26
N TRP A 143 -31.97 -3.12 3.52
CA TRP A 143 -31.29 -3.76 2.38
C TRP A 143 -29.82 -3.35 2.23
N THR A 144 -29.30 -2.65 3.25
CA THR A 144 -27.87 -2.48 3.50
C THR A 144 -27.38 -3.66 4.30
N TRP A 145 -26.38 -4.34 3.77
CA TRP A 145 -25.83 -5.57 4.31
C TRP A 145 -24.41 -5.34 4.81
N ASN A 146 -24.08 -5.97 5.92
CA ASN A 146 -22.69 -6.13 6.35
C ASN A 146 -22.22 -7.51 5.89
N CYS A 147 -21.12 -7.56 5.14
CA CYS A 147 -20.59 -8.79 4.56
C CYS A 147 -20.39 -9.91 5.59
N GLY A 148 -19.97 -9.58 6.82
CA GLY A 148 -19.76 -10.55 7.90
C GLY A 148 -21.04 -11.08 8.55
N GLN A 149 -22.21 -10.50 8.24
CA GLN A 149 -23.51 -10.87 8.83
C GLN A 149 -24.49 -11.47 7.83
N VAL A 150 -24.20 -11.44 6.52
CA VAL A 150 -25.15 -11.88 5.49
C VAL A 150 -25.50 -13.36 5.65
N LEU A 151 -24.50 -14.23 5.78
CA LEU A 151 -24.71 -15.67 5.91
C LEU A 151 -25.44 -16.02 7.21
N ASP A 152 -25.11 -15.35 8.32
CA ASP A 152 -25.81 -15.55 9.59
C ASP A 152 -27.28 -15.15 9.48
N ASN A 153 -27.57 -14.03 8.81
CA ASN A 153 -28.95 -13.60 8.57
C ASN A 153 -29.72 -14.60 7.72
N LEU A 154 -29.11 -15.11 6.63
CA LEU A 154 -29.73 -16.16 5.81
C LEU A 154 -30.01 -17.43 6.63
N ASN A 155 -29.04 -17.88 7.44
CA ASN A 155 -29.20 -19.08 8.26
C ASN A 155 -30.24 -18.93 9.38
N ASN A 156 -30.37 -17.73 9.97
CA ASN A 156 -31.28 -17.49 11.09
C ASN A 156 -32.72 -17.20 10.66
N TYR A 157 -32.90 -16.56 9.50
CA TYR A 157 -34.20 -16.00 9.10
C TYR A 157 -34.76 -16.58 7.78
N PHE A 158 -33.96 -17.30 6.98
CA PHE A 158 -34.39 -17.83 5.68
C PHE A 158 -34.54 -19.36 5.75
N SER A 159 -35.73 -19.82 6.17
CA SER A 159 -36.01 -21.25 6.33
C SER A 159 -36.08 -22.00 4.98
N PRO A 160 -35.37 -23.14 4.81
CA PRO A 160 -35.44 -24.00 3.62
C PRO A 160 -36.83 -24.57 3.30
N SER A 161 -37.72 -24.63 4.30
CA SER A 161 -39.08 -25.16 4.16
C SER A 161 -39.93 -24.41 3.12
N LEU A 162 -39.52 -23.20 2.74
CA LEU A 162 -40.16 -22.38 1.70
C LEU A 162 -39.91 -22.89 0.27
N PHE A 163 -38.89 -23.73 0.06
CA PHE A 163 -38.49 -24.23 -1.26
C PHE A 163 -38.72 -25.73 -1.45
N LEU A 164 -38.96 -26.44 -0.35
CA LEU A 164 -39.05 -27.90 -0.31
C LEU A 164 -40.50 -28.31 -0.04
N ASN A 165 -41.19 -28.80 -1.07
CA ASN A 165 -42.46 -29.51 -0.92
C ASN A 165 -42.20 -30.92 -0.35
N THR A 166 -41.88 -31.03 0.93
CA THR A 166 -41.63 -32.33 1.57
C THR A 166 -42.83 -32.76 2.41
N SER A 167 -43.83 -33.34 1.75
CA SER A 167 -44.77 -34.25 2.40
C SER A 167 -44.05 -35.58 2.69
N GLY A 168 -43.47 -35.69 3.88
CA GLY A 168 -43.03 -36.96 4.46
C GLY A 168 -41.63 -37.44 4.02
N SER A 169 -40.62 -37.10 4.82
CA SER A 169 -39.57 -38.01 5.29
C SER A 169 -38.68 -37.25 6.27
N THR A 170 -38.04 -38.00 7.18
CA THR A 170 -37.12 -37.53 8.23
C THR A 170 -36.24 -36.34 7.81
N PRO A 171 -36.11 -35.29 8.64
CA PRO A 171 -35.38 -34.08 8.23
C PRO A 171 -33.93 -34.44 7.91
N PRO A 172 -33.42 -34.10 6.72
CA PRO A 172 -31.98 -34.18 6.48
C PRO A 172 -31.24 -33.29 7.48
N SER A 173 -29.97 -33.62 7.71
CA SER A 173 -28.99 -32.79 8.40
C SER A 173 -29.22 -31.28 8.22
N LYS A 174 -29.12 -30.50 9.31
CA LYS A 174 -29.30 -29.03 9.36
C LYS A 174 -28.91 -28.34 8.04
N PHE A 175 -29.89 -27.84 7.30
CA PHE A 175 -29.66 -27.02 6.11
C PHE A 175 -28.84 -25.79 6.49
N LYS A 176 -27.86 -25.43 5.66
CA LYS A 176 -26.95 -24.32 5.93
C LYS A 176 -26.60 -23.58 4.64
N TRP A 177 -26.73 -22.25 4.67
CA TRP A 177 -26.27 -21.37 3.61
C TRP A 177 -24.76 -21.19 3.67
N THR A 178 -24.11 -21.48 2.55
CA THR A 178 -22.68 -21.26 2.28
C THR A 178 -22.50 -20.56 0.93
N LEU A 179 -21.26 -20.28 0.54
CA LEU A 179 -20.95 -19.67 -0.75
C LEU A 179 -20.53 -20.76 -1.75
N HIS A 180 -21.03 -20.66 -2.97
CA HIS A 180 -20.72 -21.59 -4.05
C HIS A 180 -19.33 -21.32 -4.63
N GLY A 181 -18.60 -22.38 -5.01
CA GLY A 181 -17.36 -22.25 -5.79
C GLY A 181 -16.10 -21.93 -4.98
N GLY A 182 -16.08 -22.23 -3.68
CA GLY A 182 -14.86 -22.13 -2.85
C GLY A 182 -14.56 -20.72 -2.32
N VAL A 183 -15.45 -19.75 -2.52
CA VAL A 183 -15.35 -18.42 -1.89
C VAL A 183 -15.60 -18.58 -0.39
N GLN A 184 -14.59 -18.34 0.44
CA GLN A 184 -14.67 -18.64 1.87
C GLN A 184 -15.16 -17.45 2.72
N ASP A 185 -14.91 -16.23 2.26
CA ASP A 185 -15.32 -15.00 2.93
C ASP A 185 -15.98 -14.01 1.95
N LEU A 186 -17.17 -13.56 2.31
CA LEU A 186 -17.92 -12.58 1.53
C LEU A 186 -17.31 -11.17 1.62
N CYS A 187 -16.57 -10.85 2.68
CA CYS A 187 -15.91 -9.57 2.86
C CYS A 187 -14.68 -9.39 1.95
N SER A 188 -14.05 -10.48 1.53
CA SER A 188 -13.00 -10.47 0.49
C SER A 188 -13.48 -9.95 -0.87
N LYS A 189 -14.79 -10.04 -1.16
CA LYS A 189 -15.42 -9.61 -2.43
C LYS A 189 -16.13 -8.26 -2.32
N THR A 190 -15.75 -7.41 -1.38
CA THR A 190 -16.44 -6.14 -1.09
C THR A 190 -16.43 -5.17 -2.27
N TYR A 191 -17.52 -4.40 -2.37
CA TYR A 191 -17.61 -3.30 -3.32
C TYR A 191 -16.64 -2.18 -2.96
N GLN A 192 -15.82 -1.77 -3.93
CA GLN A 192 -15.01 -0.56 -3.86
C GLN A 192 -15.68 0.55 -4.66
N GLU A 193 -15.83 1.73 -4.06
CA GLU A 193 -16.42 2.90 -4.73
C GLU A 193 -15.58 3.31 -5.94
N ILE A 194 -16.17 3.37 -7.13
CA ILE A 194 -15.46 3.75 -8.36
C ILE A 194 -15.56 5.26 -8.56
N TYR A 195 -14.50 6.03 -8.29
CA TYR A 195 -14.50 7.49 -8.46
C TYR A 195 -14.40 7.87 -9.92
N THR A 196 -15.29 8.77 -10.37
CA THR A 196 -15.34 9.14 -11.79
C THR A 196 -14.23 10.13 -12.18
N ILE A 197 -13.79 10.03 -13.43
CA ILE A 197 -12.80 10.92 -14.04
C ILE A 197 -13.51 11.84 -15.03
N GLN A 198 -13.21 13.15 -15.00
CA GLN A 198 -13.91 14.18 -15.78
C GLN A 198 -15.45 14.12 -15.58
N GLY A 199 -16.23 14.33 -16.65
CA GLY A 199 -17.69 14.32 -16.60
C GLY A 199 -18.28 15.57 -15.95
N ASN A 200 -19.56 15.49 -15.57
CA ASN A 200 -20.32 16.59 -14.97
C ASN A 200 -20.73 16.31 -13.50
N SER A 201 -20.03 15.36 -12.88
CA SER A 201 -20.32 14.87 -11.53
C SER A 201 -19.22 15.15 -10.51
N HIS A 202 -18.24 15.98 -10.86
CA HIS A 202 -17.19 16.44 -9.95
C HIS A 202 -16.43 15.31 -9.23
N GLY A 203 -16.18 14.20 -9.91
CA GLY A 203 -15.47 13.05 -9.35
C GLY A 203 -16.29 12.13 -8.45
N ARG A 204 -17.60 12.39 -8.29
CA ARG A 204 -18.48 11.52 -7.49
C ARG A 204 -18.39 10.06 -7.93
N PRO A 205 -18.48 9.10 -7.00
CA PRO A 205 -18.40 7.70 -7.35
C PRO A 205 -19.60 7.24 -8.18
N CYS A 206 -19.39 6.21 -8.99
CA CYS A 206 -20.44 5.56 -9.76
C CYS A 206 -21.59 5.11 -8.84
N TYR A 207 -22.82 5.32 -9.29
CA TYR A 207 -24.00 4.78 -8.64
C TYR A 207 -24.34 3.44 -9.27
N LEU A 208 -23.90 2.34 -8.68
CA LEU A 208 -24.19 0.99 -9.19
C LEU A 208 -25.33 0.34 -8.39
N PRO A 209 -26.34 -0.27 -9.05
CA PRO A 209 -26.62 -0.18 -10.47
C PRO A 209 -27.29 1.17 -10.84
N PHE A 210 -27.18 1.60 -12.10
CA PHE A 210 -27.90 2.76 -12.64
C PHE A 210 -28.75 2.39 -13.86
N LEU A 211 -29.82 3.16 -14.08
CA LEU A 211 -30.73 3.04 -15.22
C LEU A 211 -30.29 3.98 -16.34
N TYR A 212 -30.10 3.42 -17.54
CA TYR A 212 -29.80 4.15 -18.77
C TYR A 212 -30.55 3.50 -19.94
N ASP A 213 -31.30 4.30 -20.71
CA ASP A 213 -32.08 3.85 -21.88
C ASP A 213 -32.98 2.61 -21.60
N GLY A 214 -33.62 2.60 -20.43
CA GLY A 214 -34.49 1.49 -20.00
C GLY A 214 -33.78 0.22 -19.55
N GLN A 215 -32.44 0.23 -19.48
CA GLN A 215 -31.61 -0.91 -19.07
C GLN A 215 -30.83 -0.61 -17.78
N TRP A 216 -30.69 -1.61 -16.92
CA TRP A 216 -29.91 -1.52 -15.70
C TRP A 216 -28.46 -1.92 -15.93
N PHE A 217 -27.54 -1.07 -15.50
CA PHE A 217 -26.10 -1.28 -15.58
C PHE A 217 -25.52 -1.45 -14.19
N HIS A 218 -24.83 -2.56 -13.95
CA HIS A 218 -24.19 -2.89 -12.68
C HIS A 218 -22.66 -2.81 -12.73
N ASN A 219 -22.11 -2.35 -13.86
CA ASN A 219 -20.70 -2.08 -14.12
C ASN A 219 -20.59 -0.83 -14.99
N CYS A 220 -19.39 -0.29 -15.13
CA CYS A 220 -19.09 0.70 -16.17
C CYS A 220 -19.39 0.16 -17.56
N THR A 221 -19.86 1.03 -18.46
CA THR A 221 -20.32 0.66 -19.79
C THR A 221 -19.75 1.61 -20.84
N SER A 222 -19.57 1.15 -22.07
CA SER A 222 -19.28 2.00 -23.24
C SER A 222 -20.53 2.28 -24.08
N ILE A 223 -21.68 1.68 -23.72
CA ILE A 223 -22.93 1.87 -24.44
C ILE A 223 -23.32 3.34 -24.43
N GLY A 224 -23.81 3.85 -25.58
CA GLY A 224 -24.13 5.27 -25.77
C GLY A 224 -22.93 6.13 -26.16
N ARG A 225 -21.73 5.57 -26.31
CA ARG A 225 -20.53 6.28 -26.75
C ARG A 225 -19.84 5.62 -27.94
N GLU A 226 -19.42 6.41 -28.92
CA GLU A 226 -18.68 5.94 -30.10
C GLU A 226 -17.17 5.82 -29.84
N ASP A 227 -16.66 6.56 -28.86
CA ASP A 227 -15.24 6.57 -28.48
C ASP A 227 -14.80 5.34 -27.67
N GLY A 228 -15.74 4.45 -27.33
CA GLY A 228 -15.49 3.21 -26.59
C GLY A 228 -15.07 3.40 -25.13
N HIS A 229 -15.02 4.63 -24.60
CA HIS A 229 -14.59 4.88 -23.22
C HIS A 229 -15.67 4.40 -22.24
N LEU A 230 -15.23 3.76 -21.16
CA LEU A 230 -16.11 3.29 -20.10
C LEU A 230 -16.57 4.46 -19.25
N TRP A 231 -17.87 4.53 -19.00
CA TRP A 231 -18.50 5.54 -18.15
C TRP A 231 -19.52 4.91 -17.22
N CYS A 232 -19.93 5.67 -16.21
CA CYS A 232 -21.02 5.31 -15.32
C CYS A 232 -21.84 6.54 -14.95
N ALA A 233 -23.10 6.33 -14.59
CA ALA A 233 -23.88 7.37 -13.95
C ALA A 233 -23.48 7.51 -12.47
N THR A 234 -23.58 8.72 -11.93
CA THR A 234 -23.36 8.98 -10.50
C THR A 234 -24.68 9.16 -9.74
N THR A 235 -25.80 8.89 -10.40
CA THR A 235 -27.15 8.81 -9.83
C THR A 235 -27.84 7.55 -10.33
N PHE A 236 -28.95 7.17 -9.69
CA PHE A 236 -29.63 5.92 -10.01
C PHE A 236 -30.34 5.96 -11.38
N ASP A 237 -30.80 7.13 -11.83
CA ASP A 237 -31.52 7.32 -13.09
C ASP A 237 -30.80 8.38 -13.91
N TYR A 238 -29.98 7.91 -14.86
CA TYR A 238 -29.25 8.80 -15.75
C TYR A 238 -30.19 9.58 -16.67
N GLY A 239 -31.28 8.95 -17.15
CA GLY A 239 -32.20 9.60 -18.08
C GLY A 239 -32.91 10.82 -17.48
N LYS A 240 -33.00 10.87 -16.15
CA LYS A 240 -33.55 12.01 -15.42
C LYS A 240 -32.50 13.04 -15.00
N ASP A 241 -31.41 12.60 -14.40
CA ASP A 241 -30.46 13.51 -13.74
C ASP A 241 -29.29 13.92 -14.65
N GLU A 242 -29.00 13.11 -15.67
CA GLU A 242 -27.91 13.29 -16.65
C GLU A 242 -26.53 13.50 -15.99
N ARG A 243 -26.30 12.89 -14.83
CA ARG A 243 -25.04 12.96 -14.06
C ARG A 243 -24.15 11.75 -14.30
N TRP A 244 -22.94 11.98 -14.78
CA TRP A 244 -22.00 10.94 -15.16
C TRP A 244 -20.53 11.36 -15.07
N GLY A 245 -19.65 10.36 -15.17
CA GLY A 245 -18.24 10.56 -15.49
C GLY A 245 -17.60 9.28 -16.02
N PHE A 246 -16.35 9.39 -16.47
CA PHE A 246 -15.62 8.23 -16.99
C PHE A 246 -15.16 7.33 -15.85
N CYS A 247 -15.14 6.03 -16.10
CA CYS A 247 -14.60 5.09 -15.14
C CYS A 247 -13.06 5.04 -15.24
N PRO A 248 -12.36 4.93 -14.11
CA PRO A 248 -10.93 4.75 -14.08
C PRO A 248 -10.56 3.40 -14.71
N VAL A 249 -9.52 3.40 -15.54
CA VAL A 249 -9.01 2.19 -16.21
C VAL A 249 -7.54 1.99 -15.81
N LYS A 250 -7.21 0.77 -15.38
CA LYS A 250 -5.82 0.36 -15.17
C LYS A 250 -5.18 0.08 -16.52
N SER A 251 -4.18 0.88 -16.87
CA SER A 251 -3.47 0.77 -18.14
C SER A 251 -1.97 0.95 -17.95
N ASN A 252 -1.22 0.18 -18.74
CA ASN A 252 0.24 0.15 -18.78
C ASN A 252 0.84 1.31 -19.59
N GLY A 253 0.06 2.36 -19.90
CA GLY A 253 0.54 3.55 -20.60
C GLY A 253 -0.15 4.83 -20.14
N CYS A 254 0.31 5.97 -20.65
CA CYS A 254 -0.37 7.25 -20.51
C CYS A 254 -1.49 7.31 -21.55
N GLU A 255 -2.70 6.88 -21.17
CA GLU A 255 -3.88 6.91 -22.05
C GLU A 255 -4.45 8.33 -22.23
N THR A 256 -5.60 8.46 -22.90
CA THR A 256 -6.27 9.71 -23.31
C THR A 256 -6.35 10.80 -22.24
N PHE A 257 -6.45 10.44 -20.96
CA PHE A 257 -6.62 11.38 -19.84
C PHE A 257 -5.31 11.70 -19.09
N TRP A 258 -4.16 11.51 -19.72
CA TRP A 258 -2.86 11.70 -19.10
C TRP A 258 -1.94 12.56 -19.97
N ASP A 259 -1.22 13.49 -19.35
CA ASP A 259 -0.12 14.24 -19.93
C ASP A 259 1.20 13.49 -19.68
N THR A 260 2.01 13.29 -20.72
CA THR A 260 3.27 12.54 -20.62
C THR A 260 4.46 13.48 -20.66
N ASP A 261 5.32 13.42 -19.64
CA ASP A 261 6.66 13.99 -19.72
C ASP A 261 7.59 13.04 -20.48
N SER A 262 7.91 13.40 -21.73
CA SER A 262 8.80 12.62 -22.59
C SER A 262 10.22 12.42 -22.03
N LEU A 263 10.67 13.24 -21.07
CA LEU A 263 12.00 13.12 -20.48
C LEU A 263 12.05 12.03 -19.40
N THR A 264 10.99 11.94 -18.59
CA THR A 264 10.94 11.07 -17.41
C THR A 264 10.02 9.86 -17.59
N ASP A 265 9.31 9.77 -18.72
CA ASP A 265 8.27 8.77 -19.00
C ASP A 265 7.20 8.68 -17.88
N SER A 266 6.97 9.83 -17.23
CA SER A 266 5.95 9.98 -16.19
C SER A 266 4.65 10.49 -16.81
N CYS A 267 3.53 9.89 -16.41
CA CYS A 267 2.20 10.33 -16.76
C CYS A 267 1.60 11.14 -15.61
N TYR A 268 0.95 12.25 -15.92
CA TYR A 268 0.23 13.09 -14.96
C TYR A 268 -1.21 13.28 -15.39
N GLN A 269 -2.16 13.23 -14.46
CA GLN A 269 -3.58 13.48 -14.73
C GLN A 269 -4.10 14.56 -13.80
N PHE A 270 -4.57 15.66 -14.38
CA PHE A 270 -5.12 16.80 -13.64
C PHE A 270 -6.65 16.76 -13.63
N ASN A 271 -7.23 16.57 -12.44
CA ASN A 271 -8.67 16.45 -12.26
C ASN A 271 -9.28 17.77 -11.76
N PHE A 272 -9.15 18.85 -12.54
CA PHE A 272 -9.57 20.21 -12.17
C PHE A 272 -11.06 20.37 -11.81
N GLN A 273 -11.93 19.50 -12.37
CA GLN A 273 -13.37 19.57 -12.14
C GLN A 273 -13.82 18.74 -10.92
N ALA A 274 -12.94 17.94 -10.34
CA ALA A 274 -13.27 17.07 -9.22
C ALA A 274 -13.26 17.82 -7.89
N THR A 275 -14.07 17.34 -6.94
CA THR A 275 -14.13 17.88 -5.58
C THR A 275 -14.15 16.70 -4.61
N LEU A 276 -12.97 16.18 -4.27
CA LEU A 276 -12.79 15.01 -3.41
C LEU A 276 -11.91 15.34 -2.21
N SER A 277 -12.12 14.66 -1.09
CA SER A 277 -11.16 14.67 0.03
C SER A 277 -9.84 14.02 -0.38
N TRP A 278 -8.79 14.23 0.40
CA TRP A 278 -7.46 13.69 0.07
C TRP A 278 -7.45 12.16 -0.05
N SER A 279 -8.16 11.47 0.85
CA SER A 279 -8.25 10.01 0.85
C SER A 279 -9.05 9.47 -0.34
N GLU A 280 -10.16 10.12 -0.69
CA GLU A 280 -10.96 9.79 -1.89
C GLU A 280 -10.16 10.02 -3.18
N ALA A 281 -9.44 11.14 -3.27
CA ALA A 281 -8.57 11.46 -4.40
C ALA A 281 -7.46 10.41 -4.57
N ARG A 282 -6.84 9.97 -3.47
CA ARG A 282 -5.85 8.89 -3.48
C ARG A 282 -6.42 7.58 -4.00
N ILE A 283 -7.59 7.18 -3.51
CA ILE A 283 -8.27 5.96 -3.98
C ILE A 283 -8.54 6.07 -5.49
N SER A 284 -8.98 7.23 -5.98
CA SER A 284 -9.21 7.45 -7.40
C SER A 284 -7.94 7.30 -8.26
N CYS A 285 -6.78 7.76 -7.79
CA CYS A 285 -5.50 7.52 -8.47
C CYS A 285 -5.11 6.03 -8.43
N GLN A 286 -5.26 5.36 -7.29
CA GLN A 286 -4.94 3.93 -7.12
C GLN A 286 -5.80 3.02 -8.02
N GLN A 287 -7.05 3.41 -8.27
CA GLN A 287 -7.94 2.71 -9.21
C GLN A 287 -7.42 2.73 -10.65
N GLN A 288 -6.54 3.67 -10.99
CA GLN A 288 -5.92 3.81 -12.32
C GLN A 288 -4.50 3.20 -12.39
N GLY A 289 -4.05 2.53 -11.32
CA GLY A 289 -2.66 2.04 -11.21
C GLY A 289 -1.65 3.18 -11.03
N ALA A 290 -2.09 4.28 -10.44
CA ALA A 290 -1.31 5.47 -10.13
C ALA A 290 -1.34 5.73 -8.61
N ASP A 291 -0.68 6.79 -8.16
CA ASP A 291 -0.92 7.37 -6.84
C ASP A 291 -1.06 8.90 -7.00
N LEU A 292 -1.32 9.62 -5.90
CA LEU A 292 -1.29 11.07 -5.90
C LEU A 292 0.09 11.60 -6.30
N LEU A 293 0.11 12.79 -6.90
CA LEU A 293 1.33 13.43 -7.40
C LEU A 293 2.43 13.49 -6.32
N SER A 294 3.58 12.90 -6.61
CA SER A 294 4.84 13.15 -5.92
C SER A 294 5.75 14.06 -6.76
N ILE A 295 6.43 15.00 -6.12
CA ILE A 295 7.38 15.91 -6.78
C ILE A 295 8.75 15.69 -6.14
N THR A 296 9.66 15.10 -6.91
CA THR A 296 10.95 14.58 -6.39
C THR A 296 12.17 15.31 -6.91
N LYS A 297 11.99 16.24 -7.86
CA LYS A 297 13.05 17.00 -8.54
C LYS A 297 12.52 18.35 -9.01
N LEU A 298 13.41 19.34 -9.15
CA LEU A 298 13.04 20.66 -9.71
C LEU A 298 12.47 20.58 -11.13
N HIS A 299 13.00 19.70 -12.00
CA HIS A 299 12.47 19.51 -13.36
C HIS A 299 10.98 19.14 -13.33
N GLU A 300 10.61 18.22 -12.44
CA GLU A 300 9.23 17.77 -12.28
C GLU A 300 8.33 18.92 -11.82
N GLN A 301 8.76 19.70 -10.81
CA GLN A 301 8.03 20.91 -10.39
C GLN A 301 7.83 21.90 -11.56
N THR A 302 8.88 22.11 -12.36
CA THR A 302 8.83 23.05 -13.50
C THR A 302 7.87 22.56 -14.58
N TYR A 303 7.88 21.26 -14.88
CA TYR A 303 6.97 20.64 -15.84
C TYR A 303 5.51 20.77 -15.38
N ILE A 304 5.23 20.43 -14.11
CA ILE A 304 3.90 20.57 -13.51
C ILE A 304 3.44 22.03 -13.54
N ASN A 305 4.31 22.99 -13.21
CA ASN A 305 3.98 24.41 -13.28
C ASN A 305 3.55 24.85 -14.68
N GLY A 306 4.18 24.31 -15.73
CA GLY A 306 3.77 24.55 -17.11
C GLY A 306 2.34 24.10 -17.40
N LEU A 307 1.94 22.93 -16.88
CA LEU A 307 0.59 22.38 -17.04
C LEU A 307 -0.47 23.08 -16.17
N LEU A 308 -0.05 23.71 -15.08
CA LEU A 308 -0.93 24.50 -14.20
C LEU A 308 -1.25 25.90 -14.75
N THR A 309 -0.58 26.36 -15.82
CA THR A 309 -0.79 27.70 -16.36
C THR A 309 -2.23 27.92 -16.85
N GLY A 310 -2.83 29.05 -16.45
CA GLY A 310 -4.19 29.43 -16.86
C GLY A 310 -5.32 28.97 -15.93
N TYR A 311 -5.01 28.25 -14.85
CA TYR A 311 -5.97 27.82 -13.83
C TYR A 311 -5.67 28.49 -12.48
N SER A 312 -6.72 28.86 -11.72
CA SER A 312 -6.62 29.33 -10.33
C SER A 312 -7.23 28.26 -9.43
N ALA A 313 -6.40 27.41 -8.81
CA ALA A 313 -6.86 26.32 -7.97
C ALA A 313 -5.79 25.86 -6.97
N ALA A 314 -6.25 25.23 -5.88
CA ALA A 314 -5.46 24.36 -5.05
C ALA A 314 -5.80 22.91 -5.42
N LEU A 315 -4.79 22.08 -5.64
CA LEU A 315 -4.98 20.67 -6.00
C LEU A 315 -4.29 19.77 -4.99
N TRP A 316 -4.95 18.69 -4.57
CA TRP A 316 -4.33 17.66 -3.75
C TRP A 316 -3.14 17.02 -4.45
N ILE A 317 -2.05 16.87 -3.69
CA ILE A 317 -0.84 16.10 -4.04
C ILE A 317 -0.61 15.02 -2.98
N GLY A 318 0.35 14.12 -3.20
CA GLY A 318 0.56 12.96 -2.34
C GLY A 318 1.26 13.25 -1.01
N LEU A 319 1.69 14.49 -0.77
CA LEU A 319 2.45 14.86 0.43
C LEU A 319 1.51 14.96 1.65
N ASN A 320 1.86 14.27 2.73
CA ASN A 320 1.07 14.16 3.96
C ASN A 320 1.96 13.82 5.16
N ASP A 321 1.48 14.08 6.37
CA ASP A 321 2.09 13.69 7.65
C ASP A 321 1.10 12.86 8.51
N LEU A 322 0.25 12.05 7.84
CA LEU A 322 -0.74 11.18 8.49
C LEU A 322 -0.12 10.07 9.37
N ASP A 323 1.18 9.76 9.20
CA ASP A 323 1.91 8.90 10.14
C ASP A 323 2.23 9.72 11.40
N ILE A 324 1.43 9.55 12.45
CA ILE A 324 1.61 10.24 13.75
C ILE A 324 3.01 10.07 14.36
N ASN A 325 3.76 9.04 13.97
CA ASN A 325 5.09 8.80 14.47
C ASN A 325 6.18 9.38 13.56
N GLY A 326 5.85 9.89 12.37
CA GLY A 326 6.77 10.34 11.34
C GLY A 326 6.48 11.73 10.80
N GLY A 327 7.41 12.25 10.01
CA GLY A 327 7.28 13.54 9.35
C GLY A 327 6.54 13.48 8.02
N TRP A 328 6.75 14.52 7.23
CA TRP A 328 6.20 14.63 5.89
C TRP A 328 6.70 13.51 4.98
N GLN A 329 5.78 12.90 4.23
CA GLN A 329 6.06 11.80 3.32
C GLN A 329 5.15 11.82 2.09
N TRP A 330 5.62 11.23 1.00
CA TRP A 330 4.79 11.02 -0.19
C TRP A 330 3.97 9.74 -0.07
N ALA A 331 2.70 9.79 -0.48
CA ALA A 331 1.78 8.67 -0.52
C ALA A 331 2.28 7.48 -1.37
N ASP A 332 3.04 7.75 -2.43
CA ASP A 332 3.64 6.75 -3.32
C ASP A 332 4.97 6.18 -2.79
N SER A 333 5.38 6.55 -1.57
CA SER A 333 6.66 6.19 -0.94
C SER A 333 7.91 6.75 -1.65
N SER A 334 7.75 7.72 -2.55
CA SER A 334 8.89 8.47 -3.08
C SER A 334 9.64 9.21 -1.95
N PRO A 335 10.96 9.40 -2.06
CA PRO A 335 11.72 10.16 -1.07
C PRO A 335 11.32 11.64 -1.09
N LEU A 336 11.06 12.21 0.09
CA LEU A 336 10.85 13.65 0.26
C LEU A 336 12.21 14.34 0.35
N LYS A 337 12.81 14.58 -0.81
CA LYS A 337 14.13 15.23 -0.97
C LYS A 337 14.07 16.60 -1.65
N TYR A 338 12.95 16.91 -2.28
CA TYR A 338 12.71 18.21 -2.90
C TYR A 338 11.61 18.90 -2.11
N LEU A 339 11.79 20.18 -1.78
CA LEU A 339 10.79 21.00 -1.07
C LEU A 339 10.40 22.21 -1.91
N ASN A 340 9.13 22.61 -1.86
CA ASN A 340 8.65 23.83 -2.50
C ASN A 340 7.48 24.46 -1.73
N TRP A 341 7.60 24.50 -0.40
CA TRP A 341 6.60 25.11 0.47
C TRP A 341 6.40 26.61 0.17
N GLU A 342 5.18 27.10 0.42
CA GLU A 342 4.92 28.54 0.51
C GLU A 342 5.63 29.15 1.72
N PRO A 343 5.90 30.48 1.73
CA PRO A 343 6.38 31.14 2.94
C PRO A 343 5.45 30.86 4.12
N ASP A 344 6.04 30.60 5.29
CA ASP A 344 5.32 30.25 6.53
C ASP A 344 4.54 28.93 6.47
N GLN A 345 4.87 28.03 5.53
CA GLN A 345 4.36 26.67 5.43
C GLN A 345 5.52 25.65 5.57
N PRO A 346 5.27 24.43 6.09
CA PRO A 346 3.98 23.96 6.63
C PRO A 346 3.63 24.67 7.94
N ASN A 347 2.34 24.95 8.14
CA ASN A 347 1.87 25.51 9.40
C ASN A 347 1.46 24.38 10.36
N HIS A 348 1.74 24.52 11.66
CA HIS A 348 1.49 23.47 12.65
C HIS A 348 0.05 23.48 13.21
N ALA A 349 -0.97 23.74 12.38
CA ALA A 349 -2.35 23.53 12.80
C ALA A 349 -2.62 22.02 12.89
N GLU A 350 -3.06 21.53 14.06
CA GLU A 350 -3.21 20.09 14.39
C GLU A 350 -4.14 19.29 13.45
N GLU A 351 -4.86 19.95 12.53
CA GLU A 351 -5.80 19.34 11.59
C GLU A 351 -5.34 19.41 10.11
N GLU A 352 -4.29 20.17 9.77
CA GLU A 352 -3.85 20.36 8.38
C GLU A 352 -2.76 19.36 7.95
N ASN A 353 -3.13 18.08 7.84
CA ASN A 353 -2.19 16.96 7.65
C ASN A 353 -1.92 16.54 6.18
N CYS A 354 -2.49 17.27 5.21
CA CYS A 354 -2.40 16.94 3.79
C CYS A 354 -1.97 18.15 2.98
N ALA A 355 -1.09 17.98 1.98
CA ALA A 355 -0.61 19.11 1.19
C ALA A 355 -1.34 19.28 -0.15
N VAL A 356 -1.44 20.53 -0.57
CA VAL A 356 -1.91 20.95 -1.88
C VAL A 356 -0.81 21.67 -2.65
N ILE A 357 -0.83 21.57 -3.97
CA ILE A 357 -0.12 22.47 -4.87
C ILE A 357 -1.05 23.63 -5.26
N ARG A 358 -0.57 24.87 -5.17
CA ARG A 358 -1.36 26.07 -5.48
C ARG A 358 -0.87 26.75 -6.74
N THR A 359 -1.77 26.98 -7.69
CA THR A 359 -1.42 27.65 -8.95
C THR A 359 -1.17 29.16 -8.74
N GLU A 360 -1.88 29.77 -7.79
CA GLU A 360 -1.77 31.20 -7.43
C GLU A 360 -0.38 31.57 -6.89
N SER A 361 0.32 30.62 -6.28
CA SER A 361 1.67 30.77 -5.76
C SER A 361 2.74 30.15 -6.66
N SER A 362 2.45 30.02 -7.96
CA SER A 362 3.37 29.43 -8.96
C SER A 362 3.78 27.99 -8.63
N GLY A 363 2.83 27.19 -8.14
CA GLY A 363 3.00 25.77 -7.84
C GLY A 363 3.68 25.47 -6.52
N ARG A 364 3.73 26.43 -5.59
CA ARG A 364 4.19 26.17 -4.22
C ARG A 364 3.17 25.37 -3.42
N TRP A 365 3.64 24.77 -2.32
CA TRP A 365 2.87 23.84 -1.52
C TRP A 365 2.36 24.47 -0.23
N GLN A 366 1.19 24.02 0.21
CA GLN A 366 0.57 24.44 1.46
C GLN A 366 -0.13 23.23 2.10
N ASN A 367 -0.08 23.09 3.41
CA ASN A 367 -0.85 22.07 4.11
C ASN A 367 -2.30 22.54 4.39
N ARG A 368 -3.23 21.58 4.42
CA ARG A 368 -4.68 21.74 4.51
C ARG A 368 -5.33 20.57 5.22
N ASP A 369 -6.52 20.81 5.75
CA ASP A 369 -7.39 19.76 6.29
C ASP A 369 -7.73 18.75 5.18
N CYS A 370 -7.34 17.49 5.41
CA CYS A 370 -7.50 16.36 4.49
C CYS A 370 -8.97 16.10 4.09
N SER A 371 -9.94 16.55 4.90
CA SER A 371 -11.38 16.36 4.66
C SER A 371 -11.96 17.32 3.62
N VAL A 372 -11.23 18.40 3.28
CA VAL A 372 -11.71 19.41 2.33
C VAL A 372 -11.80 18.83 0.92
N ALA A 373 -12.92 19.09 0.26
CA ALA A 373 -13.17 18.64 -1.10
C ALA A 373 -12.46 19.55 -2.11
N LEU A 374 -11.39 19.06 -2.75
CA LEU A 374 -10.59 19.80 -3.74
C LEU A 374 -10.35 18.96 -5.02
N PRO A 375 -9.94 19.62 -6.12
CA PRO A 375 -9.30 18.97 -7.25
C PRO A 375 -8.02 18.25 -6.84
N TYR A 376 -7.52 17.35 -7.69
CA TYR A 376 -6.33 16.54 -7.37
C TYR A 376 -5.52 16.18 -8.61
N VAL A 377 -4.27 15.76 -8.41
CA VAL A 377 -3.37 15.32 -9.47
C VAL A 377 -2.89 13.90 -9.19
N CYS A 378 -3.04 13.02 -10.19
CA CYS A 378 -2.45 11.67 -10.15
C CYS A 378 -1.14 11.62 -10.93
N LYS A 379 -0.23 10.73 -10.51
CA LYS A 379 1.03 10.42 -11.18
C LYS A 379 1.21 8.91 -11.30
N LYS A 380 1.68 8.45 -12.47
CA LYS A 380 2.18 7.08 -12.64
C LYS A 380 3.38 7.03 -13.58
N ARG A 381 4.16 5.97 -13.48
CA ARG A 381 5.29 5.67 -14.37
C ARG A 381 5.11 4.27 -14.95
N PRO A 382 4.63 4.13 -16.20
CA PRO A 382 4.26 2.83 -16.74
C PRO A 382 5.43 1.87 -16.93
N ASN A 383 6.62 2.41 -17.22
CA ASN A 383 7.86 1.65 -17.41
C ASN A 383 8.83 1.82 -16.22
N ALA A 384 8.34 2.13 -15.03
CA ALA A 384 9.19 2.09 -13.85
C ALA A 384 9.71 0.66 -13.67
N THR A 385 10.95 0.42 -14.11
CA THR A 385 11.75 -0.65 -13.52
C THR A 385 11.79 -0.36 -12.03
N LEU A 386 11.37 -1.32 -11.21
CA LEU A 386 11.70 -1.30 -9.79
C LEU A 386 13.17 -0.90 -9.71
N ASP A 387 13.44 0.22 -9.04
CA ASP A 387 14.78 0.77 -9.01
C ASP A 387 15.70 -0.38 -8.54
N PRO A 388 16.75 -0.77 -9.30
CA PRO A 388 17.65 -1.85 -8.90
C PRO A 388 18.15 -1.71 -7.45
N PHE A 389 18.20 -0.49 -6.91
CA PHE A 389 18.56 -0.23 -5.51
C PHE A 389 17.48 -0.60 -4.47
N THR A 390 16.23 -0.83 -4.88
CA THR A 390 15.15 -1.33 -4.01
C THR A 390 15.05 -2.86 -3.99
N THR A 391 15.64 -3.53 -4.99
CA THR A 391 15.40 -4.97 -5.22
C THR A 391 16.55 -5.87 -4.76
N ASP A 392 17.78 -5.37 -4.70
CA ASP A 392 18.96 -6.20 -4.40
C ASP A 392 19.67 -5.89 -3.07
N SER A 393 19.18 -4.93 -2.27
CA SER A 393 19.82 -4.56 -0.99
C SER A 393 19.93 -5.74 0.00
N TRP A 394 19.16 -6.80 -0.18
CA TRP A 394 19.15 -7.98 0.71
C TRP A 394 20.05 -9.13 0.24
N ALA A 395 20.62 -9.04 -0.96
CA ALA A 395 21.07 -10.21 -1.71
C ALA A 395 22.53 -10.17 -2.15
N ASP A 396 23.36 -9.29 -1.58
CA ASP A 396 24.79 -9.48 -1.71
C ASP A 396 25.28 -10.48 -0.67
N ASP A 397 25.37 -11.75 -1.07
CA ASP A 397 25.94 -12.84 -0.26
C ASP A 397 27.50 -12.75 -0.22
N GLU A 398 28.12 -11.68 -0.73
CA GLU A 398 29.57 -11.47 -0.64
C GLU A 398 30.03 -10.96 0.73
N LYS A 399 31.27 -11.35 1.11
CA LYS A 399 31.90 -10.91 2.36
C LYS A 399 32.75 -9.68 2.14
N TYR A 400 32.38 -8.60 2.82
CA TYR A 400 33.13 -7.35 2.86
C TYR A 400 33.94 -7.24 4.15
N GLU A 401 35.19 -6.83 4.03
CA GLU A 401 36.09 -6.54 5.15
C GLU A 401 36.29 -5.04 5.31
N CYS A 402 36.48 -4.61 6.55
CA CYS A 402 36.65 -3.22 6.94
C CYS A 402 37.90 -3.05 7.82
N ASP A 403 38.50 -1.86 7.77
CA ASP A 403 39.64 -1.53 8.62
C ASP A 403 39.30 -1.59 10.11
N VAL A 404 40.32 -1.76 10.95
CA VAL A 404 40.16 -1.80 12.41
C VAL A 404 39.43 -0.54 12.91
N GLY A 405 38.37 -0.74 13.69
CA GLY A 405 37.54 0.33 14.23
C GLY A 405 36.37 0.75 13.35
N TRP A 406 36.18 0.12 12.20
CA TRP A 406 34.98 0.22 11.36
C TRP A 406 34.08 -1.01 11.54
N GLN A 407 32.77 -0.81 11.41
CA GLN A 407 31.78 -1.86 11.50
C GLN A 407 31.25 -2.16 10.10
N ALA A 408 31.24 -3.44 9.71
CA ALA A 408 30.79 -3.87 8.39
C ALA A 408 29.27 -4.12 8.39
N PHE A 409 28.60 -3.65 7.33
CA PHE A 409 27.22 -4.02 7.02
C PHE A 409 27.01 -3.96 5.51
N GLN A 410 26.62 -5.10 4.92
CA GLN A 410 26.54 -5.27 3.46
C GLN A 410 27.87 -4.83 2.80
N ALA A 411 27.81 -4.08 1.70
CA ALA A 411 28.98 -3.56 1.01
C ALA A 411 29.63 -2.31 1.67
N GLY A 412 29.15 -1.89 2.85
CA GLY A 412 29.58 -0.66 3.52
C GLY A 412 30.36 -0.89 4.82
N CYS A 413 31.29 0.02 5.09
CA CYS A 413 32.00 0.16 6.36
C CYS A 413 31.58 1.45 7.04
N TYR A 414 31.18 1.37 8.32
CA TYR A 414 30.61 2.48 9.08
C TYR A 414 31.44 2.78 10.33
N LYS A 415 31.59 4.05 10.67
CA LYS A 415 32.33 4.47 11.87
C LYS A 415 31.72 5.72 12.50
N LEU A 416 31.51 5.66 13.82
CA LEU A 416 31.12 6.82 14.62
C LEU A 416 32.35 7.66 14.96
N THR A 417 32.26 8.95 14.67
CA THR A 417 33.22 9.99 15.09
C THR A 417 32.63 10.71 16.29
N SER A 418 33.15 10.44 17.48
CA SER A 418 32.62 11.00 18.74
C SER A 418 32.92 12.48 18.95
N GLU A 419 33.89 13.04 18.20
CA GLU A 419 34.22 14.46 18.27
C GLU A 419 33.06 15.31 17.73
N LYS A 420 32.57 16.25 18.55
CA LYS A 420 31.47 17.13 18.17
C LYS A 420 31.98 18.27 17.33
N THR A 421 31.53 18.34 16.08
CA THR A 421 31.96 19.36 15.11
C THR A 421 30.76 19.87 14.31
N ASP A 422 30.91 21.03 13.68
CA ASP A 422 29.96 21.47 12.64
C ASP A 422 29.94 20.49 11.45
N TRP A 423 28.91 20.56 10.64
CA TRP A 423 28.68 19.59 9.57
C TRP A 423 29.82 19.57 8.53
N ASP A 424 30.34 20.74 8.16
CA ASP A 424 31.45 20.87 7.20
C ASP A 424 32.75 20.26 7.74
N ALA A 425 33.07 20.50 9.01
CA ALA A 425 34.22 19.91 9.68
C ALA A 425 34.06 18.40 9.87
N ALA A 426 32.85 17.92 10.14
CA ALA A 426 32.54 16.50 10.22
C ALA A 426 32.76 15.81 8.85
N GLN A 427 32.28 16.41 7.76
CA GLN A 427 32.51 15.90 6.40
C GLN A 427 34.00 15.85 6.05
N LYS A 428 34.77 16.91 6.33
CA LYS A 428 36.23 16.92 6.14
C LYS A 428 36.94 15.84 6.96
N THR A 429 36.42 15.53 8.15
CA THR A 429 36.96 14.46 9.00
C THR A 429 36.71 13.08 8.40
N CYS A 430 35.53 12.83 7.84
CA CYS A 430 35.28 11.59 7.08
C CYS A 430 36.16 11.50 5.84
N GLN A 431 36.33 12.59 5.09
CA GLN A 431 37.16 12.63 3.88
C GLN A 431 38.64 12.32 4.15
N LYS A 432 39.18 12.77 5.29
CA LYS A 432 40.54 12.40 5.75
C LYS A 432 40.71 10.89 5.97
N MET A 433 39.62 10.16 6.19
CA MET A 433 39.60 8.69 6.34
C MET A 433 39.17 7.96 5.06
N GLU A 434 39.21 8.65 3.91
CA GLU A 434 38.76 8.12 2.60
C GLU A 434 37.28 7.67 2.64
N ALA A 435 36.47 8.42 3.37
CA ALA A 435 35.04 8.18 3.58
C ALA A 435 34.25 9.47 3.36
N ASN A 436 32.93 9.37 3.34
CA ASN A 436 32.03 10.52 3.42
C ASN A 436 31.16 10.39 4.68
N LEU A 437 30.44 11.46 5.04
CA LEU A 437 29.30 11.32 5.94
C LEU A 437 28.33 10.27 5.40
N VAL A 438 27.71 9.52 6.31
CA VAL A 438 26.92 8.34 5.95
C VAL A 438 25.70 8.70 5.07
N SER A 439 25.57 7.98 3.96
CA SER A 439 24.37 7.89 3.15
C SER A 439 23.51 6.71 3.59
N ILE A 440 22.19 6.86 3.55
CA ILE A 440 21.23 5.84 4.00
C ILE A 440 20.20 5.60 2.90
N HIS A 441 20.13 4.36 2.41
CA HIS A 441 19.31 3.99 1.25
C HIS A 441 18.16 3.06 1.60
N THR A 442 18.24 2.37 2.74
CA THR A 442 17.24 1.37 3.11
C THR A 442 16.96 1.36 4.62
N LEU A 443 15.79 0.86 5.00
CA LEU A 443 15.42 0.67 6.41
C LEU A 443 16.39 -0.25 7.19
N PRO A 444 16.92 -1.35 6.62
CA PRO A 444 17.91 -2.20 7.31
C PRO A 444 19.24 -1.52 7.55
N GLU A 445 19.70 -0.69 6.60
CA GLU A 445 20.91 0.11 6.80
C GLU A 445 20.73 1.10 7.96
N LEU A 446 19.58 1.78 8.02
CA LEU A 446 19.23 2.66 9.13
C LEU A 446 19.20 1.91 10.47
N GLU A 447 18.57 0.72 10.51
CA GLU A 447 18.52 -0.13 11.69
C GLU A 447 19.91 -0.53 12.18
N PHE A 448 20.78 -0.96 11.26
CA PHE A 448 22.17 -1.28 11.59
C PHE A 448 22.91 -0.07 12.19
N ILE A 449 22.75 1.11 11.58
CA ILE A 449 23.35 2.36 12.05
C ILE A 449 22.88 2.68 13.47
N ILE A 450 21.58 2.66 13.74
CA ILE A 450 21.02 2.99 15.06
C ILE A 450 21.57 2.03 16.12
N ARG A 451 21.52 0.71 15.86
CA ARG A 451 21.84 -0.32 16.86
C ARG A 451 23.33 -0.48 17.11
N ASN A 452 24.14 -0.49 16.06
CA ASN A 452 25.54 -0.91 16.14
C ASN A 452 26.50 0.29 16.13
N VAL A 453 26.16 1.36 15.40
CA VAL A 453 27.07 2.49 15.17
C VAL A 453 26.76 3.66 16.11
N LYS A 454 25.53 4.19 16.07
CA LYS A 454 25.05 5.31 16.90
C LYS A 454 24.97 4.93 18.38
N LYS A 455 24.49 3.72 18.70
CA LYS A 455 24.32 3.21 20.06
C LYS A 455 23.55 4.21 20.93
N ASP A 456 24.12 4.66 22.05
CA ASP A 456 23.49 5.56 23.02
C ASP A 456 23.66 7.05 22.68
N VAL A 457 24.26 7.41 21.54
CA VAL A 457 24.38 8.81 21.11
C VAL A 457 23.02 9.30 20.64
N ASP A 458 22.49 10.37 21.23
CA ASP A 458 21.13 10.85 20.93
C ASP A 458 20.96 11.40 19.52
N GLN A 459 21.94 12.17 19.03
CA GLN A 459 21.87 12.86 17.74
C GLN A 459 23.23 12.83 17.04
N VAL A 460 23.25 12.54 15.73
CA VAL A 460 24.47 12.43 14.92
C VAL A 460 24.29 13.03 13.53
N TRP A 461 25.33 13.65 12.98
CA TRP A 461 25.36 14.12 11.60
C TRP A 461 25.38 12.96 10.61
N ILE A 462 24.60 13.12 9.53
CA ILE A 462 24.60 12.27 8.34
C ILE A 462 24.89 13.11 7.10
N GLY A 463 25.08 12.46 5.95
CA GLY A 463 25.54 13.11 4.73
C GLY A 463 24.45 13.77 3.88
N LEU A 464 23.21 13.87 4.35
CA LEU A 464 22.13 14.50 3.56
C LEU A 464 22.17 16.01 3.78
N HIS A 465 22.13 16.78 2.68
CA HIS A 465 22.19 18.23 2.70
C HIS A 465 21.59 18.85 1.42
N ASP A 466 21.19 20.11 1.47
CA ASP A 466 20.75 20.90 0.30
C ASP A 466 21.61 22.17 0.08
N THR A 467 22.79 22.24 0.70
CA THR A 467 23.70 23.41 0.61
C THR A 467 24.17 23.77 -0.80
N ASP A 468 24.19 22.82 -1.74
CA ASP A 468 24.54 23.07 -3.14
C ASP A 468 23.37 23.73 -3.92
N MET A 469 22.14 23.39 -3.53
CA MET A 469 20.92 23.87 -4.14
C MET A 469 19.78 23.81 -3.13
N GLN A 470 19.43 24.97 -2.58
CA GLN A 470 18.38 25.08 -1.57
C GLN A 470 17.10 24.33 -1.99
N MET A 471 16.55 23.58 -1.04
CA MET A 471 15.37 22.74 -1.15
C MET A 471 15.54 21.48 -2.00
N ASP A 472 16.76 21.12 -2.45
CA ASP A 472 17.05 19.88 -3.17
C ASP A 472 18.13 19.08 -2.44
N PHE A 473 17.68 18.18 -1.55
CA PHE A 473 18.53 17.35 -0.72
C PHE A 473 19.25 16.27 -1.54
N GLN A 474 20.55 16.13 -1.28
CA GLN A 474 21.44 15.14 -1.88
C GLN A 474 22.43 14.60 -0.86
N TRP A 475 23.02 13.43 -1.16
CA TRP A 475 24.07 12.84 -0.34
C TRP A 475 25.45 13.39 -0.70
N THR A 476 26.30 13.60 0.31
CA THR A 476 27.70 14.04 0.13
C THR A 476 28.57 13.07 -0.68
N ASP A 477 28.17 11.79 -0.76
CA ASP A 477 28.85 10.76 -1.54
C ASP A 477 28.29 10.62 -2.97
N HIS A 478 27.33 11.48 -3.35
CA HIS A 478 26.66 11.51 -4.65
C HIS A 478 25.87 10.24 -5.02
N THR A 479 25.60 9.37 -4.03
CA THR A 479 24.64 8.28 -4.23
C THR A 479 23.21 8.84 -4.35
N PRO A 480 22.29 8.14 -5.04
CA PRO A 480 20.94 8.64 -5.22
C PRO A 480 20.15 8.62 -3.90
N VAL A 481 19.45 9.73 -3.62
CA VAL A 481 18.45 9.78 -2.54
C VAL A 481 17.19 9.05 -3.01
N ILE A 482 17.01 7.83 -2.51
CA ILE A 482 15.89 6.91 -2.80
C ILE A 482 15.03 6.62 -1.55
N PHE A 483 15.46 7.07 -0.38
CA PHE A 483 14.83 6.82 0.91
C PHE A 483 14.96 8.05 1.79
N THR A 484 13.90 8.37 2.53
CA THR A 484 13.87 9.45 3.53
C THR A 484 13.07 9.02 4.74
N TYR A 485 13.48 9.43 5.95
CA TYR A 485 12.84 9.00 7.20
C TYR A 485 12.71 10.13 8.22
N TRP A 486 11.97 11.16 7.87
CA TRP A 486 11.80 12.38 8.66
C TRP A 486 11.10 12.16 10.02
N HIS A 487 11.48 12.99 10.98
CA HIS A 487 10.85 13.14 12.29
C HIS A 487 9.51 13.87 12.17
N PRO A 488 8.52 13.67 13.07
CA PRO A 488 7.30 14.45 13.07
C PRO A 488 7.53 15.94 12.86
N PHE A 489 6.75 16.50 11.92
CA PHE A 489 6.81 17.87 11.42
C PHE A 489 8.02 18.26 10.54
N GLU A 490 8.98 17.36 10.33
CA GLU A 490 10.17 17.60 9.49
C GLU A 490 9.98 17.14 8.03
N PRO A 491 10.72 17.72 7.06
CA PRO A 491 11.64 18.86 7.20
C PRO A 491 10.91 20.20 7.17
N ASN A 492 11.28 21.13 8.07
CA ASN A 492 10.49 22.34 8.32
C ASN A 492 11.22 23.67 8.04
N ASN A 493 12.55 23.65 7.82
CA ASN A 493 13.37 24.85 7.61
C ASN A 493 12.98 26.00 8.58
N PHE A 494 12.97 25.68 9.88
CA PHE A 494 12.22 26.37 10.93
C PHE A 494 12.47 27.88 10.91
N ARG A 495 11.40 28.70 10.99
CA ARG A 495 11.52 30.17 11.13
C ARG A 495 12.36 30.87 10.03
N ASN A 496 12.47 30.29 8.83
CA ASN A 496 13.35 30.79 7.77
C ASN A 496 14.85 30.79 8.18
N THR A 497 15.25 29.96 9.13
CA THR A 497 16.67 29.62 9.29
C THR A 497 17.04 28.57 8.26
N GLN A 498 18.21 28.75 7.65
CA GLN A 498 18.72 27.86 6.62
C GLN A 498 19.25 26.58 7.30
N GLU A 499 18.39 25.56 7.40
CA GLU A 499 18.63 24.27 8.05
C GLU A 499 19.06 23.22 7.02
N ASP A 500 20.17 23.52 6.35
CA ASP A 500 20.55 22.79 5.14
C ASP A 500 21.24 21.44 5.38
N CYS A 501 21.39 21.02 6.65
CA CYS A 501 22.14 19.85 7.05
C CYS A 501 21.28 18.90 7.89
N VAL A 502 21.43 17.60 7.68
CA VAL A 502 20.52 16.62 8.30
C VAL A 502 21.22 15.79 9.36
N SER A 503 20.51 15.56 10.46
CA SER A 503 20.93 14.71 11.56
C SER A 503 19.95 13.56 11.80
N VAL A 504 20.45 12.46 12.38
CA VAL A 504 19.62 11.36 12.87
C VAL A 504 19.41 11.56 14.37
N TRP A 505 18.15 11.67 14.79
CA TRP A 505 17.75 11.97 16.16
C TRP A 505 16.85 10.89 16.78
N GLY A 506 16.99 10.72 18.09
CA GLY A 506 16.16 9.84 18.90
C GLY A 506 16.51 8.35 18.75
N ALA A 507 15.72 7.52 19.44
CA ALA A 507 15.89 6.06 19.44
C ALA A 507 15.40 5.41 18.14
N ASP A 508 14.47 6.06 17.43
CA ASP A 508 13.89 5.56 16.18
C ASP A 508 14.73 5.93 14.95
N GLY A 509 15.75 6.75 15.15
CA GLY A 509 16.66 7.25 14.12
C GLY A 509 15.97 7.98 12.99
N ARG A 510 14.96 8.78 13.32
CA ARG A 510 14.32 9.69 12.38
C ARG A 510 15.19 10.91 12.13
N TRP A 511 14.95 11.57 11.00
CA TRP A 511 15.80 12.62 10.49
C TRP A 511 15.25 13.98 10.82
N ASP A 512 16.15 14.89 11.11
CA ASP A 512 15.88 16.28 11.49
C ASP A 512 16.77 17.16 10.63
N ASP A 513 16.20 18.10 9.87
CA ASP A 513 16.97 19.16 9.24
C ASP A 513 17.38 20.17 10.30
N SER A 514 18.62 20.63 10.23
CA SER A 514 19.25 21.35 11.32
C SER A 514 20.25 22.36 10.79
N PRO A 515 20.50 23.47 11.52
CA PRO A 515 21.52 24.42 11.13
C PRO A 515 22.89 23.74 11.09
N CYS A 516 23.59 23.85 9.96
CA CYS A 516 24.88 23.19 9.73
C CYS A 516 25.97 23.55 10.77
N ASN A 517 25.81 24.67 11.48
CA ASN A 517 26.74 25.15 12.51
C ASN A 517 26.58 24.44 13.87
N LEU A 518 25.57 23.58 14.05
CA LEU A 518 25.43 22.79 15.27
C LEU A 518 26.61 21.83 15.42
N THR A 519 27.12 21.70 16.65
CA THR A 519 28.26 20.80 16.92
C THR A 519 27.75 19.44 17.39
N LEU A 520 27.78 18.45 16.50
CA LEU A 520 27.32 17.08 16.78
C LEU A 520 28.41 16.05 16.44
N PRO A 521 28.37 14.85 17.05
CA PRO A 521 29.13 13.70 16.55
C PRO A 521 28.63 13.32 15.15
N SER A 522 29.41 12.57 14.39
CA SER A 522 29.05 12.20 13.00
C SER A 522 29.30 10.73 12.71
N ILE A 523 28.64 10.20 11.68
CA ILE A 523 28.89 8.85 11.20
C ILE A 523 29.48 8.92 9.79
N CYS A 524 30.61 8.25 9.58
CA CYS A 524 31.26 8.13 8.29
C CYS A 524 30.95 6.76 7.65
N LYS A 525 30.86 6.73 6.31
CA LYS A 525 30.65 5.53 5.48
C LYS A 525 31.66 5.50 4.33
N LYS A 526 32.18 4.31 4.04
CA LYS A 526 33.00 4.02 2.85
C LYS A 526 32.74 2.60 2.33
N PRO A 527 33.03 2.30 1.05
CA PRO A 527 32.88 0.94 0.54
C PRO A 527 33.83 -0.03 1.26
N GLY A 528 33.34 -1.24 1.55
CA GLY A 528 34.17 -2.32 2.07
C GLY A 528 35.01 -2.99 0.98
N THR A 529 36.08 -3.67 1.39
CA THR A 529 36.91 -4.45 0.48
C THR A 529 36.35 -5.86 0.32
N LYS A 530 36.05 -6.28 -0.91
CA LYS A 530 35.62 -7.65 -1.21
C LYS A 530 36.69 -8.65 -0.77
N SER A 531 36.29 -9.69 -0.04
CA SER A 531 37.17 -10.79 0.38
C SER A 531 36.72 -12.10 -0.26
N ASP A 532 37.65 -12.98 -0.63
CA ASP A 532 37.38 -14.32 -1.22
C ASP A 532 36.80 -15.34 -0.20
N GLY A 533 36.12 -14.86 0.85
CA GLY A 533 35.53 -15.69 1.89
C GLY A 533 34.02 -15.85 1.70
N LYS A 534 33.49 -17.05 1.97
CA LYS A 534 32.04 -17.22 2.19
C LYS A 534 31.63 -16.33 3.39
N PRO A 535 30.44 -15.71 3.36
CA PRO A 535 29.97 -14.87 4.45
C PRO A 535 29.97 -15.64 5.77
N GLN A 536 30.30 -14.95 6.88
CA GLN A 536 30.30 -15.51 8.24
C GLN A 536 28.86 -15.80 8.76
N HIS A 537 27.85 -15.74 7.90
CA HIS A 537 26.44 -16.08 8.19
C HIS A 537 26.17 -17.59 8.17
N GLN A 538 27.12 -18.40 8.63
CA GLN A 538 27.02 -19.87 8.51
C GLN A 538 26.36 -20.56 9.70
N ASP A 539 25.53 -19.86 10.45
CA ASP A 539 24.69 -20.48 11.48
C ASP A 539 23.25 -20.77 10.99
N CYS A 540 22.80 -20.15 9.89
CA CYS A 540 21.51 -20.47 9.29
C CYS A 540 21.58 -21.72 8.40
N LYS A 541 20.51 -22.52 8.39
CA LYS A 541 20.38 -23.67 7.49
C LYS A 541 20.38 -23.22 6.02
N GLN A 542 20.79 -24.10 5.11
CA GLN A 542 20.73 -23.82 3.68
C GLN A 542 19.29 -23.46 3.24
N GLY A 543 19.12 -22.34 2.54
CA GLY A 543 17.81 -21.78 2.15
C GLY A 543 17.17 -20.84 3.17
N TRP A 544 17.78 -20.65 4.36
CA TRP A 544 17.32 -19.68 5.36
C TRP A 544 18.09 -18.37 5.23
N LYS A 545 17.41 -17.24 5.39
CA LYS A 545 17.97 -15.90 5.33
C LYS A 545 18.16 -15.35 6.74
N TRP A 546 19.36 -14.86 7.05
CA TRP A 546 19.67 -14.28 8.36
C TRP A 546 19.22 -12.82 8.43
N HIS A 547 18.57 -12.46 9.53
CA HIS A 547 18.29 -11.07 9.88
C HIS A 547 18.36 -10.94 11.40
N SER A 548 19.28 -10.10 11.90
CA SER A 548 19.65 -10.06 13.31
C SER A 548 18.43 -9.93 14.24
N PRO A 549 18.23 -10.83 15.24
CA PRO A 549 19.12 -11.92 15.67
C PRO A 549 18.72 -13.34 15.20
N ALA A 550 17.84 -13.50 14.21
CA ALA A 550 17.24 -14.78 13.81
C ALA A 550 17.47 -15.17 12.33
N CYS A 551 17.22 -16.44 12.02
CA CYS A 551 17.15 -16.96 10.66
C CYS A 551 15.69 -17.14 10.27
N TYR A 552 15.36 -16.79 9.03
CA TYR A 552 13.99 -16.84 8.50
C TYR A 552 13.92 -17.68 7.24
N TRP A 553 12.79 -18.33 7.01
CA TRP A 553 12.55 -19.16 5.82
C TRP A 553 11.11 -19.06 5.37
N VAL A 554 10.94 -18.97 4.05
CA VAL A 554 9.64 -18.94 3.37
C VAL A 554 9.46 -20.26 2.65
N GLY A 555 8.40 -20.99 2.99
CA GLY A 555 8.05 -22.26 2.32
C GLY A 555 7.32 -22.03 0.99
N GLU A 556 7.56 -22.92 0.02
CA GLU A 556 6.89 -22.90 -1.29
C GLU A 556 5.55 -23.66 -1.29
N ASP A 557 5.29 -24.48 -0.28
CA ASP A 557 4.07 -25.27 -0.19
C ASP A 557 2.91 -24.48 0.43
N LEU A 558 1.71 -24.66 -0.13
CA LEU A 558 0.45 -24.18 0.44
C LEU A 558 -0.02 -25.16 1.53
N LEU A 559 0.04 -24.75 2.79
CA LEU A 559 -0.27 -25.55 3.98
C LEU A 559 -1.34 -24.91 4.85
N THR A 560 -2.13 -25.70 5.55
CA THR A 560 -3.02 -25.16 6.59
C THR A 560 -2.24 -24.58 7.75
N PHE A 561 -2.84 -23.69 8.55
CA PHE A 561 -2.13 -23.08 9.70
C PHE A 561 -1.48 -24.13 10.60
N GLU A 562 -2.18 -25.23 10.87
CA GLU A 562 -1.69 -26.31 11.71
C GLU A 562 -0.59 -27.14 11.02
N GLU A 563 -0.72 -27.36 9.71
CA GLU A 563 0.34 -27.99 8.90
C GLU A 563 1.59 -27.09 8.81
N ALA A 564 1.41 -25.77 8.68
CA ALA A 564 2.48 -24.78 8.64
C ALA A 564 3.20 -24.66 9.99
N ARG A 565 2.45 -24.60 11.10
CA ARG A 565 2.98 -24.64 12.46
C ARG A 565 3.84 -25.88 12.68
N LYS A 566 3.30 -27.05 12.33
CA LYS A 566 4.01 -28.33 12.45
C LYS A 566 5.26 -28.38 11.55
N SER A 567 5.18 -27.83 10.32
CA SER A 567 6.32 -27.76 9.41
C SER A 567 7.45 -26.87 9.95
N CYS A 568 7.13 -25.72 10.56
CA CYS A 568 8.14 -24.92 11.26
C CYS A 568 8.75 -25.68 12.45
N GLU A 569 7.94 -26.38 13.24
CA GLU A 569 8.40 -27.19 14.39
C GLU A 569 9.32 -28.35 13.96
N ASP A 570 8.98 -29.05 12.88
CA ASP A 570 9.81 -30.10 12.27
C ASP A 570 11.16 -29.53 11.83
N GLN A 571 11.20 -28.26 11.44
CA GLN A 571 12.42 -27.52 11.12
C GLN A 571 13.10 -26.86 12.34
N ARG A 572 12.70 -27.17 13.58
CA ARG A 572 13.22 -26.51 14.81
C ARG A 572 13.11 -24.98 14.77
N ALA A 573 12.00 -24.51 14.23
CA ALA A 573 11.65 -23.11 14.10
C ALA A 573 10.20 -22.91 14.60
N ALA A 574 9.76 -21.67 14.66
CA ALA A 574 8.37 -21.32 14.93
C ALA A 574 7.83 -20.46 13.78
N LEU A 575 6.51 -20.38 13.65
CA LEU A 575 5.90 -19.34 12.82
C LEU A 575 6.33 -17.96 13.33
N VAL A 576 6.66 -17.05 12.43
CA VAL A 576 7.26 -15.75 12.79
C VAL A 576 6.31 -14.94 13.68
N THR A 577 6.89 -14.32 14.71
CA THR A 577 6.24 -13.35 15.59
C THR A 577 6.75 -11.96 15.30
N ILE A 578 5.90 -10.93 15.40
CA ILE A 578 6.25 -9.54 15.09
C ILE A 578 5.99 -8.69 16.33
N THR A 579 7.03 -8.36 17.10
CA THR A 579 6.86 -7.66 18.40
C THR A 579 7.49 -6.26 18.42
N ASN A 580 6.97 -5.38 19.28
CA ASN A 580 7.48 -4.05 19.65
C ASN A 580 7.60 -3.95 21.19
N ARG A 581 8.37 -3.02 21.75
CA ARG A 581 8.13 -2.56 23.13
C ARG A 581 8.83 -1.24 23.33
N TRP A 582 8.12 -0.24 23.86
CA TRP A 582 8.40 0.39 25.16
C TRP A 582 7.26 1.37 25.54
N ILE A 583 6.47 1.00 26.54
CA ILE A 583 5.92 1.94 27.53
C ILE A 583 6.62 1.60 28.84
N LYS A 584 7.35 2.54 29.45
CA LYS A 584 7.60 2.49 30.90
C LYS A 584 6.64 3.48 31.57
N PRO A 585 5.67 3.02 32.37
CA PRO A 585 5.04 3.89 33.33
C PRO A 585 6.04 4.09 34.50
N HIS A 586 6.41 5.33 34.76
CA HIS A 586 6.92 5.70 36.07
C HIS A 586 5.78 5.56 37.09
N THR A 587 5.79 4.50 37.90
CA THR A 587 5.02 4.47 39.15
C THR A 587 5.95 4.49 40.35
N ARG A 588 5.91 5.63 41.03
CA ARG A 588 6.46 5.89 42.37
C ARG A 588 5.43 5.35 43.39
N GLN A 589 5.86 4.54 44.36
CA GLN A 589 5.37 4.35 45.75
C GLN A 589 5.75 2.91 46.18
N ARG A 590 6.68 2.68 47.12
CA ARG A 590 6.68 2.94 48.58
C ARG A 590 5.65 2.07 49.32
N GLY A 591 6.11 1.03 50.03
CA GLY A 591 5.45 0.49 51.24
C GLY A 591 5.20 -1.02 51.30
N ASN A 592 6.06 -1.70 52.08
CA ASN A 592 5.72 -2.67 53.14
C ASN A 592 4.88 -3.95 52.87
N ASP A 593 5.61 -5.07 52.86
CA ASP A 593 5.68 -6.08 53.95
C ASP A 593 4.85 -7.41 53.91
N TYR A 594 5.55 -8.46 54.34
CA TYR A 594 5.19 -9.85 54.75
C TYR A 594 4.83 -10.91 53.67
N ARG A 595 5.75 -11.85 53.35
CA ARG A 595 5.98 -13.21 53.94
C ARG A 595 4.74 -14.13 53.78
N THR A 596 4.72 -15.33 53.18
CA THR A 596 5.60 -16.53 53.21
C THR A 596 4.99 -17.49 52.17
N PHE A 597 5.69 -18.11 51.22
CA PHE A 597 6.30 -19.44 51.37
C PHE A 597 7.16 -19.75 50.13
N GLN A 598 8.34 -20.27 50.41
CA GLN A 598 9.35 -20.73 49.48
C GLN A 598 9.48 -22.25 49.66
N CYS A 599 9.57 -23.00 48.56
CA CYS A 599 10.25 -24.30 48.38
C CYS A 599 9.74 -24.94 47.07
N LEU A 600 10.52 -25.53 46.18
CA LEU A 600 11.96 -25.56 45.90
C LEU A 600 12.05 -26.33 44.57
N LEU A 601 12.44 -25.66 43.49
CA LEU A 601 13.06 -26.27 42.31
C LEU A 601 13.91 -25.18 41.64
N SER A 602 15.15 -25.09 42.13
CA SER A 602 16.31 -24.61 41.37
C SER A 602 16.40 -25.40 40.06
N VAL A 603 16.71 -24.88 38.87
CA VAL A 603 17.87 -24.09 38.47
C VAL A 603 17.51 -23.55 37.08
N LEU A 604 17.58 -22.23 36.90
CA LEU A 604 18.02 -21.50 35.70
C LEU A 604 17.72 -20.02 35.99
N PRO A 605 18.71 -19.10 35.98
CA PRO A 605 18.39 -17.68 36.03
C PRO A 605 17.51 -17.36 34.81
N PRO A 606 16.41 -16.57 34.94
CA PRO A 606 15.70 -16.10 33.76
C PRO A 606 16.71 -15.33 32.91
N LEU A 607 16.94 -15.83 31.70
CA LEU A 607 17.63 -15.13 30.63
C LEU A 607 17.00 -13.74 30.52
N LYS A 608 17.67 -12.73 31.07
CA LYS A 608 17.40 -11.33 30.73
C LYS A 608 17.87 -11.17 29.29
N LEU A 609 16.97 -11.45 28.36
CA LEU A 609 17.12 -11.13 26.95
C LEU A 609 17.25 -9.61 26.82
N LEU A 610 18.27 -9.17 26.08
CA LEU A 610 18.39 -7.78 25.66
C LEU A 610 17.36 -7.56 24.54
N PHE A 611 16.43 -6.66 24.79
CA PHE A 611 15.21 -6.41 24.02
C PHE A 611 15.46 -5.47 22.83
N ILE A 612 14.80 -5.68 21.69
CA ILE A 612 14.83 -4.73 20.56
C ILE A 612 13.43 -4.52 19.95
N PRO A 613 13.04 -3.29 19.54
CA PRO A 613 11.69 -3.03 19.00
C PRO A 613 11.65 -2.60 17.50
N LYS A 614 10.44 -2.72 16.90
CA LYS A 614 9.82 -1.97 15.76
C LYS A 614 9.93 -2.53 14.33
N ARG A 615 9.00 -2.05 13.45
CA ARG A 615 8.76 -2.13 11.97
C ARG A 615 9.78 -2.81 11.03
N PHE A 616 11.02 -2.98 11.43
CA PHE A 616 12.11 -3.54 10.65
C PHE A 616 11.95 -5.04 10.40
N GLU A 617 11.49 -5.83 11.38
CA GLU A 617 11.17 -7.26 11.15
C GLU A 617 10.02 -7.41 10.15
N GLN A 618 9.02 -6.53 10.19
CA GLN A 618 7.95 -6.48 9.19
C GLN A 618 8.51 -6.08 7.81
N ALA A 619 9.37 -5.06 7.74
CA ALA A 619 9.98 -4.64 6.48
C ALA A 619 10.87 -5.74 5.87
N PHE A 620 11.58 -6.51 6.70
CA PHE A 620 12.32 -7.69 6.28
C PHE A 620 11.41 -8.84 5.86
N ALA A 621 10.32 -9.09 6.58
CA ALA A 621 9.33 -10.06 6.16
C ALA A 621 8.76 -9.71 4.78
N ASN A 622 8.41 -8.44 4.58
CA ASN A 622 7.93 -7.91 3.30
C ASN A 622 8.94 -8.07 2.17
N SER A 623 10.25 -7.90 2.46
CA SER A 623 11.29 -8.07 1.45
C SER A 623 11.51 -9.53 1.06
N LEU A 624 11.35 -10.47 2.01
CA LEU A 624 11.46 -11.90 1.73
C LEU A 624 10.30 -12.46 0.89
N VAL A 625 9.12 -11.83 0.96
CA VAL A 625 7.94 -12.19 0.14
C VAL A 625 7.78 -11.29 -1.08
N PHE A 626 8.71 -10.35 -1.29
CA PHE A 626 8.66 -9.40 -2.41
C PHE A 626 8.67 -10.12 -3.76
N GLY A 627 7.79 -9.70 -4.67
CA GLY A 627 7.62 -10.32 -6.00
C GLY A 627 6.61 -11.48 -6.05
N ARG A 628 6.10 -11.95 -4.90
CA ARG A 628 5.03 -12.97 -4.80
C ARG A 628 3.65 -12.32 -4.69
N PHE A 629 3.29 -11.51 -5.69
CA PHE A 629 2.04 -10.75 -5.70
C PHE A 629 0.82 -11.68 -5.77
N GLY A 630 -0.03 -11.65 -4.73
CA GLY A 630 -1.26 -12.45 -4.63
C GLY A 630 -1.14 -13.68 -3.71
N ASP A 631 0.05 -13.96 -3.18
CA ASP A 631 0.28 -15.04 -2.22
C ASP A 631 0.07 -14.54 -0.77
N SER A 632 -0.55 -15.35 0.07
CA SER A 632 -0.72 -15.10 1.50
C SER A 632 0.19 -16.01 2.35
N PHE A 633 0.74 -15.45 3.44
CA PHE A 633 1.74 -16.11 4.29
C PHE A 633 1.29 -16.18 5.75
N TRP A 634 1.33 -17.37 6.36
CA TRP A 634 1.02 -17.57 7.77
C TRP A 634 2.05 -16.92 8.70
N ILE A 635 1.55 -16.21 9.73
CA ILE A 635 2.34 -15.72 10.88
C ILE A 635 1.82 -16.31 12.20
N GLY A 636 2.58 -16.19 13.29
CA GLY A 636 2.27 -16.83 14.57
C GLY A 636 1.19 -16.16 15.44
N LEU A 637 0.42 -15.18 14.92
CA LEU A 637 -0.58 -14.43 15.68
C LEU A 637 -1.93 -15.15 15.70
N HIS A 638 -2.53 -15.32 16.89
CA HIS A 638 -3.76 -16.10 17.04
C HIS A 638 -4.69 -15.74 18.18
N ASP A 639 -5.96 -16.14 18.07
CA ASP A 639 -7.00 -15.99 19.09
C ASP A 639 -7.08 -17.25 19.98
N GLN A 640 -6.81 -17.11 21.28
CA GLN A 640 -7.02 -18.16 22.28
C GLN A 640 -8.45 -18.10 22.83
N GLY A 641 -9.38 -18.75 22.14
CA GLY A 641 -10.66 -19.19 22.70
C GLY A 641 -11.62 -18.11 23.22
N SER A 642 -11.30 -16.83 23.07
CA SER A 642 -12.13 -15.70 23.49
C SER A 642 -12.15 -14.66 22.38
N GLN A 643 -13.27 -14.60 21.65
CA GLN A 643 -13.46 -13.74 20.49
C GLN A 643 -12.90 -12.34 20.71
N GLY A 644 -11.85 -11.99 19.95
CA GLY A 644 -11.34 -10.62 19.85
C GLY A 644 -10.07 -10.30 20.64
N SER A 645 -9.39 -11.28 21.25
CA SER A 645 -8.06 -11.10 21.87
C SER A 645 -7.00 -11.93 21.14
N PHE A 646 -5.97 -11.27 20.61
CA PHE A 646 -4.89 -11.90 19.84
C PHE A 646 -3.61 -12.02 20.67
N HIS A 647 -2.91 -13.14 20.49
CA HIS A 647 -1.68 -13.50 21.18
C HIS A 647 -0.71 -14.18 20.22
N TRP A 648 0.60 -14.02 20.43
CA TRP A 648 1.59 -14.77 19.66
C TRP A 648 1.67 -16.23 20.16
N LEU A 649 1.87 -17.19 19.26
CA LEU A 649 2.11 -18.60 19.61
C LEU A 649 3.33 -18.78 20.54
N SER A 650 4.29 -17.85 20.50
CA SER A 650 5.44 -17.82 21.40
C SER A 650 5.08 -17.47 22.85
N GLY A 651 3.87 -16.91 23.09
CA GLY A 651 3.48 -16.34 24.37
C GLY A 651 3.94 -14.90 24.59
N ASP A 652 4.55 -14.26 23.59
CA ASP A 652 4.98 -12.87 23.66
C ASP A 652 3.79 -11.89 23.68
N GLU A 653 3.97 -10.72 24.30
CA GLU A 653 2.98 -9.63 24.32
C GLU A 653 2.78 -9.06 22.90
N VAL A 654 1.52 -8.89 22.48
CA VAL A 654 1.19 -8.21 21.21
C VAL A 654 1.36 -6.71 21.40
N SER A 655 2.41 -6.19 20.79
CA SER A 655 2.88 -4.82 21.03
C SER A 655 3.09 -4.02 19.75
N TYR A 656 2.99 -4.68 18.59
CA TYR A 656 2.93 -4.10 17.26
C TYR A 656 1.72 -4.68 16.53
N THR A 657 1.05 -3.84 15.75
CA THR A 657 -0.06 -4.26 14.90
C THR A 657 -0.01 -3.49 13.58
N ASN A 658 -0.19 -4.18 12.47
CA ASN A 658 -0.31 -3.60 11.13
C ASN A 658 -1.51 -4.21 10.42
N TRP A 659 -2.70 -3.89 10.92
CA TRP A 659 -3.96 -4.45 10.44
C TRP A 659 -4.36 -3.84 9.10
N ASN A 660 -4.97 -4.64 8.21
CA ASN A 660 -5.66 -4.08 7.05
C ASN A 660 -6.90 -3.27 7.48
N ARG A 661 -7.41 -2.41 6.58
CA ARG A 661 -8.48 -1.42 6.83
C ARG A 661 -9.70 -1.93 7.62
N ASP A 662 -10.05 -3.20 7.47
CA ASP A 662 -11.23 -3.82 8.09
C ASP A 662 -10.87 -4.94 9.10
N GLN A 663 -9.65 -4.90 9.65
CA GLN A 663 -9.12 -5.89 10.59
C GLN A 663 -8.75 -5.28 11.96
N PRO A 664 -8.87 -6.05 13.06
CA PRO A 664 -9.46 -7.39 13.15
C PRO A 664 -11.00 -7.36 13.11
N GLY A 665 -11.61 -8.30 12.36
CA GLY A 665 -13.07 -8.44 12.28
C GLY A 665 -13.69 -9.17 13.50
N ARG A 666 -15.03 -9.11 13.65
CA ARG A 666 -15.80 -9.70 14.78
C ARG A 666 -15.85 -11.24 14.85
N MET A 667 -15.14 -11.95 13.98
CA MET A 667 -15.06 -13.41 14.00
C MET A 667 -13.61 -13.85 14.24
N SER A 668 -13.44 -14.72 15.23
CA SER A 668 -12.19 -15.31 15.72
C SER A 668 -11.40 -16.00 14.61
N ILE A 669 -10.24 -15.44 14.24
CA ILE A 669 -9.51 -15.82 13.03
C ILE A 669 -7.98 -15.62 13.17
N TRP A 670 -7.23 -16.48 12.48
CA TRP A 670 -5.77 -16.57 12.36
C TRP A 670 -5.32 -15.84 11.09
N ILE A 671 -4.24 -15.07 11.15
CA ILE A 671 -3.94 -14.03 10.14
C ILE A 671 -2.79 -14.46 9.23
N PRO A 672 -3.00 -14.52 7.92
CA PRO A 672 -1.94 -14.34 6.95
C PRO A 672 -1.74 -12.87 6.55
N HIS A 673 -0.56 -12.57 5.97
CA HIS A 673 -0.11 -11.23 5.57
C HIS A 673 -1.08 -10.41 4.68
N ASP A 674 -2.17 -11.00 4.17
CA ASP A 674 -3.16 -10.24 3.38
C ASP A 674 -4.65 -10.57 3.63
N GLN A 675 -5.04 -11.52 4.49
CA GLN A 675 -6.48 -11.87 4.68
C GLN A 675 -6.82 -12.34 6.11
N VAL A 676 -8.12 -12.37 6.45
CA VAL A 676 -8.68 -12.90 7.71
C VAL A 676 -9.43 -14.19 7.37
N ILE A 677 -8.88 -15.39 7.66
CA ILE A 677 -9.56 -16.68 7.33
C ILE A 677 -9.58 -17.72 8.47
N LYS A 678 -10.71 -18.43 8.65
CA LYS A 678 -10.83 -19.57 9.58
C LYS A 678 -9.86 -20.70 9.21
N ALA A 679 -8.92 -21.01 10.10
CA ALA A 679 -7.78 -21.91 9.89
C ALA A 679 -8.09 -23.40 9.60
N GLN A 680 -9.32 -23.88 9.79
CA GLN A 680 -9.58 -25.34 9.73
C GLN A 680 -9.56 -25.94 8.32
N HIS A 681 -9.62 -25.13 7.25
CA HIS A 681 -9.69 -25.63 5.86
C HIS A 681 -8.87 -24.82 4.83
N TYR A 682 -8.06 -23.86 5.26
CA TYR A 682 -7.33 -22.95 4.36
C TYR A 682 -5.88 -23.38 4.18
N LYS A 683 -5.26 -23.21 3.00
CA LYS A 683 -3.86 -23.55 2.74
C LYS A 683 -3.11 -22.34 2.17
N ASP A 684 -1.96 -22.04 2.74
CA ASP A 684 -1.18 -20.81 2.51
C ASP A 684 0.32 -21.08 2.64
N HIS A 685 1.14 -20.18 2.10
CA HIS A 685 2.58 -20.27 2.29
C HIS A 685 2.94 -20.04 3.77
N LEU A 686 4.05 -20.61 4.21
CA LEU A 686 4.49 -20.51 5.61
C LEU A 686 5.71 -19.61 5.72
N TYR A 687 5.81 -18.88 6.83
CA TYR A 687 6.96 -18.07 7.18
C TYR A 687 7.48 -18.46 8.57
N CYS A 688 8.66 -19.09 8.62
CA CYS A 688 9.27 -19.57 9.86
C CYS A 688 10.46 -18.70 10.29
N GLY A 689 10.63 -18.54 11.60
CA GLY A 689 11.80 -17.92 12.24
C GLY A 689 12.46 -18.86 13.25
N SER A 690 13.79 -18.83 13.35
CA SER A 690 14.57 -19.60 14.34
C SER A 690 15.70 -18.74 14.90
N VAL A 691 15.81 -18.63 16.23
CA VAL A 691 16.87 -17.88 16.90
C VAL A 691 18.12 -18.75 17.04
N LEU A 692 19.29 -18.21 16.69
CA LEU A 692 20.55 -18.92 16.80
C LEU A 692 21.09 -18.90 18.24
N MET A 693 21.13 -20.07 18.88
CA MET A 693 21.75 -20.26 20.21
C MET A 693 23.30 -20.19 20.18
N SER A 694 23.93 -20.18 19.01
CA SER A 694 25.39 -20.30 18.82
C SER A 694 26.18 -19.01 19.08
N ALA A 695 25.57 -17.82 19.01
CA ALA A 695 26.26 -16.55 19.23
C ALA A 695 26.67 -16.28 20.70
N PHE A 696 26.14 -17.07 21.65
CA PHE A 696 26.38 -16.85 23.09
C PHE A 696 27.68 -17.45 23.64
N MET A 697 28.45 -18.22 22.85
CA MET A 697 29.67 -18.86 23.36
C MET A 697 30.96 -18.02 23.26
N ASN A 698 31.00 -16.91 22.52
CA ASN A 698 32.25 -16.15 22.30
C ASN A 698 32.47 -14.90 23.15
N ILE A 699 31.56 -14.56 24.09
CA ILE A 699 31.76 -13.43 25.02
C ILE A 699 32.37 -13.88 26.37
N ASN A 700 32.38 -15.17 26.68
CA ASN A 700 32.86 -15.68 27.98
C ASN A 700 34.37 -15.97 28.07
N HIS A 701 35.18 -15.64 27.06
CA HIS A 701 36.61 -15.97 27.05
C HIS A 701 37.58 -14.85 27.49
N GLN A 702 37.10 -13.72 28.04
CA GLN A 702 37.97 -12.66 28.60
C GLN A 702 37.84 -12.38 30.10
N LEU A 703 37.14 -13.22 30.87
CA LEU A 703 37.15 -13.16 32.33
C LEU A 703 37.82 -14.40 32.93
N SER A 704 39.11 -14.56 32.63
CA SER A 704 40.01 -15.37 33.46
C SER A 704 41.22 -14.51 33.78
N LEU A 705 41.30 -14.02 35.02
CA LEU A 705 42.56 -13.90 35.77
C LEU A 705 42.31 -13.40 37.21
N THR A 706 42.69 -14.28 38.15
CA THR A 706 43.26 -14.04 39.48
C THR A 706 42.39 -13.45 40.60
N VAL A 707 41.78 -14.36 41.38
CA VAL A 707 41.69 -14.23 42.85
C VAL A 707 42.87 -15.00 43.44
N LYS A 708 43.84 -14.29 44.03
CA LYS A 708 44.75 -14.85 45.04
C LYS A 708 44.29 -14.32 46.39
N GLY A 709 44.02 -15.25 47.32
CA GLY A 709 43.52 -14.95 48.65
C GLY A 709 44.55 -14.33 49.58
N ASN A 710 44.05 -13.53 50.52
CA ASN A 710 44.06 -13.82 51.96
C ASN A 710 42.94 -13.03 52.62
#